data_AF-A0AAJ1ZPX1-F1
#
_entry.id   AF-A0AAJ1ZPX1-F1
#
_cell.length_a   1.000
_cell.length_b   1.000
_cell.length_c   1.000
_cell.angle_alpha   90.00
_cell.angle_beta   90.00
_cell.angle_gamma   90.00
#
_symmetry.space_group_name_H-M   'P 1'
#
loop_
_entity.id
_entity.type
_entity.pdbx_description
1 polymer ?
#
loop_
_entity_poly.entity_id
_entity_poly.type
_entity_poly.pdbx_seq_one_letter_code
_entity_poly.pdbx_strand_id
1 'polypeptide(L)'
;MAPGDSIAEVHASVGEAFDVVLKPVSHPELAEIRIDENLFAIGRAEAPFDACAPEAVAQLSRRHARIFIEHGAVYIADLDSKNGTSVNGAEVRQKPALLHDGDTISFGSRLSYRVQFVPRPKQRASVARTVTVTLAPERDDLGLQPIDINQYPFLISKADDLFARHRAQYPHQVNYISRRHAHVFLKNDTPFVEDLGSTNGTFVNGKRLEAAAVPLENGDVVAFGGTHFVYRVSVRREPEGDSTLTQVKEPVAAPEDVDNDKTTFVGSAHSFLDIFCIDQPVAAEDEVNEEALAQAADARKEGERRRERSRFAMLFSALRIAFTGNERLTSRRGLAIGAALVAVLAAIALSLYFNGSSERRLKGLMASGEYEAAANLANDYLQRHPDDTRFAALDTEAVLKAKVPEWLAALKGNQYDRANAIIAEMNRLGANNTDVRPLVKELEWIGKLESFVVGRGGPDAPIRMYVDEDRIGEILRHWEDDASGHQRSLDRIASYVPAFATPYAEALSHLRRLQSDDSVYLAAIDRLKASIAKELSQDRAEALQGVLSEYADKYPRLGGLDRVRADLRNYLDLQTQMRGPSLAPLVAMMSKLKFETPPFQERYAQLSANRLPSQDVLSRYESVRDAWRSGQSVQAIDGLQKMPAGPWSDVIATELAHKKAVAAQFADVQKARGTKSYEDALLTFYGTLDPEQDAFYVKSVDPDVAAFRDKAIARAQDLLNRAQTQWTQYRANGAIGGTQRLEAGISDTFRTQARLLAGAQADAQGGMRIFRQVKADGAAKWQKMADEIDAEAQLQRRSLQELRMVLEPGLLKDKLALIGGAGSEERRTP
;
A
#
# COMPACT_ATOMS: atom_id res chain seq x y z
N MET A 1 39.52 49.92 -37.57
CA MET A 1 38.47 50.95 -37.36
C MET A 1 37.26 50.25 -36.75
N ALA A 2 36.54 50.90 -35.83
CA ALA A 2 35.12 50.58 -35.56
C ALA A 2 34.27 51.26 -36.67
N PRO A 3 32.95 50.97 -36.87
CA PRO A 3 31.89 50.74 -35.88
C PRO A 3 31.48 49.24 -35.76
N GLY A 4 30.52 48.83 -34.93
CA GLY A 4 29.72 49.55 -33.94
C GLY A 4 28.23 49.67 -34.27
N ASP A 5 27.38 48.94 -33.55
CA ASP A 5 26.20 49.49 -32.86
C ASP A 5 25.58 48.46 -31.90
N SER A 6 24.65 48.91 -31.04
CA SER A 6 24.09 48.14 -29.93
C SER A 6 22.57 48.06 -29.98
N ILE A 7 22.01 46.92 -29.60
CA ILE A 7 20.69 46.83 -28.95
C ILE A 7 20.95 46.22 -27.57
N ALA A 8 20.42 46.84 -26.52
CA ALA A 8 20.62 46.41 -25.14
C ALA A 8 19.46 45.54 -24.66
N GLU A 9 19.77 44.40 -24.04
CA GLU A 9 18.78 43.58 -23.34
C GLU A 9 18.35 44.31 -22.05
N VAL A 10 17.06 44.64 -21.95
CA VAL A 10 16.49 45.31 -20.78
C VAL A 10 16.05 44.26 -19.77
N HIS A 11 16.95 43.89 -18.87
CA HIS A 11 16.55 43.19 -17.64
C HIS A 11 15.68 44.12 -16.78
N ALA A 12 14.40 43.79 -16.66
CA ALA A 12 13.50 44.47 -15.74
C ALA A 12 14.00 44.30 -14.29
N SER A 13 14.39 45.41 -13.65
CA SER A 13 14.83 45.39 -12.26
C SER A 13 13.65 45.19 -11.31
N VAL A 14 13.77 44.24 -10.38
CA VAL A 14 12.77 43.95 -9.35
C VAL A 14 12.47 45.21 -8.53
N GLY A 15 11.34 45.87 -8.83
CA GLY A 15 10.94 47.12 -8.18
C GLY A 15 9.99 48.02 -8.98
N GLU A 16 9.91 47.90 -10.31
CA GLU A 16 8.89 48.59 -11.11
C GLU A 16 7.81 47.61 -11.59
N ALA A 17 6.54 47.99 -11.44
CA ALA A 17 5.43 47.25 -12.03
C ALA A 17 5.44 47.44 -13.56
N PHE A 18 5.23 46.36 -14.29
CA PHE A 18 5.17 46.34 -15.75
C PHE A 18 3.90 45.62 -16.21
N ASP A 19 3.49 45.89 -17.44
CA ASP A 19 2.42 45.18 -18.13
C ASP A 19 3.02 44.34 -19.26
N VAL A 20 2.47 43.15 -19.48
CA VAL A 20 2.89 42.28 -20.59
C VAL A 20 2.01 42.59 -21.80
N VAL A 21 2.60 43.12 -22.86
CA VAL A 21 1.89 43.43 -24.12
C VAL A 21 2.21 42.36 -25.14
N LEU A 22 1.18 41.67 -25.64
CA LEU A 22 1.27 40.72 -26.74
C LEU A 22 0.91 41.43 -28.05
N LYS A 23 1.89 41.61 -28.92
CA LYS A 23 1.71 42.25 -30.24
C LYS A 23 1.57 41.20 -31.32
N PRO A 24 0.47 41.16 -32.09
CA PRO A 24 0.26 40.09 -33.06
C PRO A 24 1.30 40.14 -34.19
N VAL A 25 1.82 38.96 -34.55
CA VAL A 25 2.86 38.77 -35.56
C VAL A 25 2.30 38.10 -36.82
N SER A 26 1.44 37.09 -36.65
CA SER A 26 0.83 36.35 -37.77
C SER A 26 -0.47 36.97 -38.29
N HIS A 27 -1.17 37.72 -37.45
CA HIS A 27 -2.45 38.38 -37.75
C HIS A 27 -2.43 39.86 -37.32
N PRO A 28 -1.71 40.76 -38.04
CA PRO A 28 -1.57 42.18 -37.67
C PRO A 28 -2.87 43.00 -37.62
N GLU A 29 -3.97 42.42 -38.09
CA GLU A 29 -5.34 42.97 -37.98
C GLU A 29 -5.95 42.83 -36.56
N LEU A 30 -5.35 42.00 -35.69
CA LEU A 30 -5.76 41.87 -34.29
C LEU A 30 -5.25 43.04 -33.44
N ALA A 31 -5.92 43.32 -32.33
CA ALA A 31 -5.46 44.31 -31.36
C ALA A 31 -4.24 43.80 -30.57
N GLU A 32 -3.38 44.72 -30.11
CA GLU A 32 -2.38 44.41 -29.09
C GLU A 32 -3.09 44.05 -27.78
N ILE A 33 -2.76 42.90 -27.20
CA ILE A 33 -3.35 42.44 -25.93
C ILE A 33 -2.47 42.94 -24.79
N ARG A 34 -2.99 43.83 -23.94
CA ARG A 34 -2.31 44.29 -22.72
C ARG A 34 -2.76 43.44 -21.54
N ILE A 35 -1.82 42.82 -20.85
CA ILE A 35 -2.02 42.03 -19.63
C ILE A 35 -1.51 42.87 -18.45
N ASP A 36 -2.43 43.32 -17.61
CA ASP A 36 -2.17 44.01 -16.34
C ASP A 36 -2.49 43.15 -15.10
N GLU A 37 -3.19 42.01 -15.30
CA GLU A 37 -3.48 40.98 -14.31
C GLU A 37 -2.34 39.94 -14.16
N ASN A 38 -2.15 39.39 -12.95
CA ASN A 38 -1.07 38.43 -12.64
C ASN A 38 -1.25 37.05 -13.31
N LEU A 39 -2.44 36.76 -13.87
CA LEU A 39 -2.78 35.52 -14.55
C LEU A 39 -3.71 35.82 -15.73
N PHE A 40 -3.25 35.50 -16.94
CA PHE A 40 -4.01 35.68 -18.17
C PHE A 40 -4.31 34.32 -18.82
N ALA A 41 -5.59 34.05 -19.08
CA ALA A 41 -6.05 32.81 -19.69
C ALA A 41 -6.11 32.93 -21.22
N ILE A 42 -5.56 31.93 -21.92
CA ILE A 42 -5.46 31.93 -23.39
C ILE A 42 -6.22 30.71 -23.94
N GLY A 43 -7.24 30.97 -24.76
CA GLY A 43 -8.06 29.95 -25.40
C GLY A 43 -9.24 30.57 -26.15
N ARG A 44 -9.82 29.86 -27.13
CA ARG A 44 -10.89 30.42 -28.01
C ARG A 44 -12.26 30.66 -27.33
N ALA A 45 -12.31 30.54 -26.01
CA ALA A 45 -13.48 30.82 -25.18
C ALA A 45 -13.17 31.87 -24.10
N GLU A 46 -11.96 32.46 -24.13
CA GLU A 46 -11.49 33.51 -23.23
C GLU A 46 -11.35 34.82 -24.00
N ALA A 47 -11.79 35.93 -23.41
CA ALA A 47 -11.60 37.25 -24.00
C ALA A 47 -10.10 37.63 -24.03
N PRO A 48 -9.59 38.24 -25.13
CA PRO A 48 -10.31 38.75 -26.31
C PRO A 48 -10.43 37.74 -27.48
N PHE A 49 -10.01 36.49 -27.31
CA PHE A 49 -9.97 35.49 -28.39
C PHE A 49 -11.34 34.93 -28.77
N ASP A 50 -12.31 34.98 -27.85
CA ASP A 50 -13.72 34.65 -28.09
C ASP A 50 -14.41 35.57 -29.11
N ALA A 51 -13.98 36.83 -29.19
CA ALA A 51 -14.45 37.86 -30.13
C ALA A 51 -13.68 37.90 -31.46
N CYS A 52 -12.63 37.08 -31.62
CA CYS A 52 -11.82 37.02 -32.83
C CYS A 52 -12.49 36.24 -33.96
N ALA A 53 -12.09 36.51 -35.22
CA ALA A 53 -12.58 35.78 -36.38
C ALA A 53 -12.28 34.27 -36.27
N PRO A 54 -13.24 33.36 -36.53
CA PRO A 54 -13.06 31.91 -36.34
C PRO A 54 -11.85 31.32 -37.06
N GLU A 55 -11.45 31.91 -38.18
CA GLU A 55 -10.29 31.51 -38.99
C GLU A 55 -8.95 31.75 -38.30
N ALA A 56 -8.82 32.86 -37.56
CA ALA A 56 -7.61 33.25 -36.84
C ALA A 56 -7.41 32.43 -35.56
N VAL A 57 -8.50 32.13 -34.84
CA VAL A 57 -8.50 31.26 -33.65
C VAL A 57 -8.78 29.79 -33.96
N ALA A 58 -8.75 29.37 -35.23
CA ALA A 58 -9.09 28.01 -35.67
C ALA A 58 -8.21 26.91 -35.05
N GLN A 59 -6.96 27.22 -34.69
CA GLN A 59 -6.04 26.31 -34.01
C GLN A 59 -5.97 26.54 -32.48
N LEU A 60 -6.71 27.52 -31.96
CA LEU A 60 -6.73 27.83 -30.55
C LEU A 60 -7.74 26.93 -29.82
N SER A 61 -7.23 25.94 -29.08
CA SER A 61 -7.98 25.13 -28.09
C SER A 61 -8.86 25.97 -27.14
N ARG A 62 -9.93 25.38 -26.57
CA ARG A 62 -10.89 26.10 -25.68
C ARG A 62 -10.19 26.71 -24.45
N ARG A 63 -9.37 25.90 -23.78
CA ARG A 63 -8.23 26.30 -22.95
C ARG A 63 -7.00 25.90 -23.76
N HIS A 64 -6.00 26.76 -23.89
CA HIS A 64 -4.80 26.49 -24.70
C HIS A 64 -3.53 26.73 -23.89
N ALA A 65 -3.39 27.92 -23.32
CA ALA A 65 -2.23 28.29 -22.52
C ALA A 65 -2.62 29.25 -21.39
N ARG A 66 -1.68 29.53 -20.49
CA ARG A 66 -1.74 30.60 -19.50
C ARG A 66 -0.43 31.36 -19.45
N ILE A 67 -0.51 32.68 -19.36
CA ILE A 67 0.61 33.54 -18.97
C ILE A 67 0.39 33.95 -17.52
N PHE A 68 1.44 33.93 -16.71
CA PHE A 68 1.38 34.36 -15.31
C PHE A 68 2.66 35.06 -14.87
N ILE A 69 2.54 35.89 -13.84
CA ILE A 69 3.65 36.68 -13.28
C ILE A 69 3.91 36.20 -11.85
N GLU A 70 5.12 35.70 -11.60
CA GLU A 70 5.53 35.17 -10.29
C GLU A 70 6.93 35.68 -9.93
N HIS A 71 7.13 36.15 -8.69
CA HIS A 71 8.39 36.74 -8.21
C HIS A 71 8.98 37.88 -9.07
N GLY A 72 8.18 38.49 -9.95
CA GLY A 72 8.61 39.52 -10.92
C GLY A 72 9.08 38.98 -12.27
N ALA A 73 9.05 37.66 -12.47
CA ALA A 73 9.29 36.99 -13.75
C ALA A 73 7.97 36.60 -14.42
N VAL A 74 7.97 36.49 -15.76
CA VAL A 74 6.80 36.13 -16.56
C VAL A 74 6.97 34.74 -17.13
N TYR A 75 5.95 33.89 -17.01
CA TYR A 75 5.96 32.52 -17.50
C TYR A 75 4.78 32.23 -18.42
N ILE A 76 4.94 31.23 -19.29
CA ILE A 76 3.84 30.66 -20.10
C ILE A 76 3.77 29.15 -19.94
N ALA A 77 2.57 28.60 -19.77
CA ALA A 77 2.31 27.17 -19.66
C ALA A 77 1.25 26.73 -20.68
N ASP A 78 1.50 25.63 -21.38
CA ASP A 78 0.49 24.95 -22.21
C ASP A 78 -0.47 24.13 -21.32
N LEU A 79 -1.73 24.01 -21.74
CA LEU A 79 -2.81 23.34 -21.00
C LEU A 79 -3.29 22.04 -21.68
N ASP A 80 -2.36 21.23 -22.17
CA ASP A 80 -2.60 20.04 -23.01
C ASP A 80 -3.36 20.42 -24.31
N SER A 81 -2.81 21.42 -25.00
CA SER A 81 -3.45 22.06 -26.14
C SER A 81 -3.28 21.23 -27.42
N LYS A 82 -4.38 21.05 -28.17
CA LYS A 82 -4.42 20.18 -29.36
C LYS A 82 -3.34 20.47 -30.42
N ASN A 83 -2.85 21.71 -30.50
CA ASN A 83 -1.90 22.15 -31.54
C ASN A 83 -0.57 22.67 -30.96
N GLY A 84 -0.38 22.62 -29.63
CA GLY A 84 0.84 23.04 -28.94
C GLY A 84 1.07 24.55 -28.83
N THR A 85 1.66 24.97 -27.70
CA THR A 85 2.25 26.30 -27.51
C THR A 85 3.76 26.25 -27.76
N SER A 86 4.37 27.32 -28.28
CA SER A 86 5.83 27.45 -28.41
C SER A 86 6.33 28.86 -28.08
N VAL A 87 7.60 28.96 -27.66
CA VAL A 87 8.35 30.21 -27.45
C VAL A 87 9.58 30.18 -28.35
N ASN A 88 9.74 31.19 -29.21
CA ASN A 88 10.81 31.29 -30.21
C ASN A 88 10.97 30.05 -31.11
N GLY A 89 9.89 29.27 -31.29
CA GLY A 89 9.86 28.02 -32.05
C GLY A 89 10.16 26.75 -31.22
N ALA A 90 10.59 26.87 -29.96
CA ALA A 90 10.71 25.74 -29.05
C ALA A 90 9.37 25.43 -28.37
N GLU A 91 8.96 24.15 -28.34
CA GLU A 91 7.69 23.72 -27.76
C GLU A 91 7.63 23.93 -26.23
N VAL A 92 6.58 24.57 -25.74
CA VAL A 92 6.24 24.61 -24.32
C VAL A 92 5.56 23.29 -23.98
N ARG A 93 6.34 22.35 -23.44
CA ARG A 93 5.87 21.03 -22.99
C ARG A 93 5.37 21.12 -21.54
N GLN A 94 5.49 20.03 -20.78
CA GLN A 94 4.89 19.85 -19.44
C GLN A 94 5.41 20.77 -18.29
N LYS A 95 6.31 21.72 -18.58
CA LYS A 95 6.84 22.68 -17.61
C LYS A 95 6.73 24.10 -18.18
N PRO A 96 6.32 25.11 -17.38
CA PRO A 96 6.21 26.48 -17.85
C PRO A 96 7.53 27.04 -18.38
N ALA A 97 7.49 27.72 -19.52
CA ALA A 97 8.64 28.42 -20.09
C ALA A 97 8.71 29.85 -19.52
N LEU A 98 9.92 30.29 -19.16
CA LEU A 98 10.20 31.68 -18.82
C LEU A 98 10.15 32.55 -20.09
N LEU A 99 9.47 33.69 -20.02
CA LEU A 99 9.38 34.69 -21.08
C LEU A 99 10.27 35.91 -20.78
N HIS A 100 10.86 36.46 -21.84
CA HIS A 100 11.68 37.66 -21.85
C HIS A 100 11.07 38.73 -22.76
N ASP A 101 11.54 39.98 -22.65
CA ASP A 101 11.15 41.04 -23.57
C ASP A 101 11.59 40.69 -25.00
N GLY A 102 10.68 40.85 -25.97
CA GLY A 102 10.93 40.54 -27.37
C GLY A 102 10.67 39.08 -27.79
N ASP A 103 10.40 38.15 -26.87
CA ASP A 103 10.11 36.74 -27.20
C ASP A 103 8.90 36.60 -28.13
N THR A 104 8.91 35.59 -29.01
CA THR A 104 7.79 35.29 -29.92
C THR A 104 7.07 34.02 -29.50
N ILE A 105 5.87 34.16 -28.93
CA ILE A 105 5.01 33.03 -28.54
C ILE A 105 4.07 32.64 -29.68
N SER A 106 3.78 31.35 -29.85
CA SER A 106 2.84 30.86 -30.87
C SER A 106 1.92 29.77 -30.33
N PHE A 107 0.66 29.81 -30.78
CA PHE A 107 -0.43 28.89 -30.44
C PHE A 107 -0.84 28.13 -31.69
N GLY A 108 -0.29 26.91 -31.85
CA GLY A 108 -0.23 26.22 -33.13
C GLY A 108 0.59 26.97 -34.19
N SER A 109 0.32 26.67 -35.46
CA SER A 109 1.05 27.17 -36.63
C SER A 109 0.48 28.47 -37.24
N ARG A 110 -0.52 29.10 -36.61
CA ARG A 110 -1.25 30.25 -37.20
C ARG A 110 -1.37 31.48 -36.32
N LEU A 111 -1.30 31.37 -35.00
CA LEU A 111 -1.52 32.50 -34.09
C LEU A 111 -0.27 32.79 -33.26
N SER A 112 0.47 33.82 -33.65
CA SER A 112 1.75 34.19 -33.05
C SER A 112 1.75 35.65 -32.55
N TYR A 113 2.36 35.89 -31.40
CA TYR A 113 2.51 37.20 -30.77
C TYR A 113 3.95 37.44 -30.34
N ARG A 114 4.41 38.69 -30.39
CA ARG A 114 5.64 39.14 -29.74
C ARG A 114 5.33 39.73 -28.37
N VAL A 115 6.03 39.25 -27.36
CA VAL A 115 5.99 39.72 -25.98
C VAL A 115 6.75 41.04 -25.89
N GLN A 116 6.18 42.04 -25.21
CA GLN A 116 6.89 43.24 -24.77
C GLN A 116 6.55 43.57 -23.31
N PHE A 117 7.54 43.90 -22.50
CA PHE A 117 7.38 44.31 -21.10
C PHE A 117 7.37 45.85 -21.03
N VAL A 118 6.19 46.42 -20.82
CA VAL A 118 5.99 47.87 -20.82
C VAL A 118 5.89 48.38 -19.38
N PRO A 119 6.78 49.27 -18.92
CA PRO A 119 6.69 49.86 -17.58
C PRO A 119 5.32 50.50 -17.34
N ARG A 120 4.65 50.10 -16.24
CA ARG A 120 3.30 50.57 -15.91
C ARG A 120 3.38 52.06 -15.55
N PRO A 121 2.73 52.96 -16.32
CA PRO A 121 2.80 54.39 -16.03
C PRO A 121 2.21 54.66 -14.65
N LYS A 122 2.82 55.57 -13.87
CA LYS A 122 2.41 55.93 -12.50
C LYS A 122 1.12 56.76 -12.49
N GLN A 123 0.03 56.13 -12.92
CA GLN A 123 -1.34 56.60 -12.72
C GLN A 123 -1.59 56.69 -11.21
N ARG A 124 -2.37 57.70 -10.77
CA ARG A 124 -2.68 57.89 -9.35
C ARG A 124 -3.23 56.58 -8.78
N ALA A 125 -2.68 56.14 -7.64
CA ALA A 125 -3.14 54.95 -6.96
C ALA A 125 -4.65 55.00 -6.73
N SER A 126 -5.38 54.19 -7.50
CA SER A 126 -6.65 53.65 -7.04
C SER A 126 -6.33 52.88 -5.78
N VAL A 127 -6.95 53.27 -4.66
CA VAL A 127 -6.86 52.54 -3.38
C VAL A 127 -7.08 51.06 -3.67
N ALA A 128 -6.07 50.23 -3.41
CA ALA A 128 -6.13 48.82 -3.69
C ALA A 128 -7.25 48.24 -2.82
N ARG A 129 -8.28 47.68 -3.47
CA ARG A 129 -9.38 47.04 -2.76
C ARG A 129 -8.95 45.65 -2.41
N THR A 130 -8.63 45.41 -1.13
CA THR A 130 -8.41 44.05 -0.66
C THR A 130 -9.73 43.30 -0.75
N VAL A 131 -9.80 42.39 -1.73
CA VAL A 131 -10.93 41.47 -1.90
C VAL A 131 -10.64 40.24 -1.06
N THR A 132 -11.40 40.01 -0.01
CA THR A 132 -11.27 38.81 0.83
C THR A 132 -12.45 37.88 0.55
N VAL A 133 -12.16 36.65 0.12
CA VAL A 133 -13.15 35.59 -0.04
C VAL A 133 -13.10 34.67 1.17
N THR A 134 -14.13 34.75 2.01
CA THR A 134 -14.34 33.82 3.13
C THR A 134 -15.19 32.65 2.66
N LEU A 135 -14.64 31.44 2.75
CA LEU A 135 -15.37 30.19 2.56
C LEU A 135 -15.78 29.64 3.93
N ALA A 136 -17.02 29.91 4.36
CA ALA A 136 -17.57 29.40 5.62
C ALA A 136 -18.22 28.02 5.39
N PRO A 137 -17.94 26.98 6.19
CA PRO A 137 -18.49 25.64 5.95
C PRO A 137 -20.01 25.60 6.13
N GLU A 138 -20.71 24.81 5.30
CA GLU A 138 -22.15 24.55 5.45
C GLU A 138 -22.47 23.35 6.36
N ARG A 139 -21.45 22.75 6.98
CA ARG A 139 -21.53 21.46 7.68
C ARG A 139 -20.70 21.42 8.96
N ASP A 140 -21.37 21.63 10.08
CA ASP A 140 -20.77 21.59 11.41
C ASP A 140 -20.34 20.16 11.81
N ASP A 141 -20.94 19.12 11.23
CA ASP A 141 -20.69 17.70 11.56
C ASP A 141 -19.30 17.19 11.19
N LEU A 142 -18.54 17.98 10.43
CA LEU A 142 -17.21 17.66 9.92
C LEU A 142 -16.07 18.47 10.60
N GLY A 143 -16.40 19.39 11.52
CA GLY A 143 -15.40 20.24 12.18
C GLY A 143 -14.53 21.06 11.22
N LEU A 144 -15.05 21.36 10.02
CA LEU A 144 -14.38 22.22 9.05
C LEU A 144 -14.25 23.64 9.61
N GLN A 145 -13.15 24.32 9.28
CA GLN A 145 -12.94 25.73 9.64
C GLN A 145 -13.26 26.65 8.46
N PRO A 146 -13.68 27.90 8.71
CA PRO A 146 -13.69 28.95 7.69
C PRO A 146 -12.29 29.17 7.10
N ILE A 147 -12.24 29.39 5.78
CA ILE A 147 -11.01 29.71 5.05
C ILE A 147 -11.11 31.15 4.54
N ASP A 148 -10.25 32.04 5.05
CA ASP A 148 -10.14 33.43 4.59
C ASP A 148 -9.03 33.54 3.52
N ILE A 149 -9.46 33.71 2.27
CA ILE A 149 -8.59 33.88 1.10
C ILE A 149 -8.36 35.38 0.87
N ASN A 150 -7.12 35.84 1.03
CA ASN A 150 -6.72 37.23 0.79
C ASN A 150 -5.53 37.38 -0.19
N GLN A 151 -4.96 36.26 -0.66
CA GLN A 151 -3.96 36.18 -1.72
C GLN A 151 -4.51 35.34 -2.88
N TYR A 152 -4.12 35.70 -4.10
CA TYR A 152 -4.66 35.09 -5.33
C TYR A 152 -3.54 34.80 -6.34
N PRO A 153 -3.60 33.64 -7.04
CA PRO A 153 -4.62 32.60 -6.94
C PRO A 153 -4.47 31.80 -5.65
N PHE A 154 -5.55 31.11 -5.29
CA PHE A 154 -5.61 30.20 -4.16
C PHE A 154 -5.94 28.79 -4.65
N LEU A 155 -5.01 27.84 -4.49
CA LEU A 155 -5.14 26.48 -5.00
C LEU A 155 -5.93 25.59 -4.03
N ILE A 156 -7.04 25.02 -4.49
CA ILE A 156 -7.72 23.92 -3.79
C ILE A 156 -6.95 22.63 -4.11
N SER A 157 -6.19 22.14 -3.12
CA SER A 157 -5.36 20.94 -3.22
C SER A 157 -5.51 20.05 -2.00
N LYS A 158 -5.54 18.73 -2.21
CA LYS A 158 -5.49 17.74 -1.11
C LYS A 158 -4.12 17.63 -0.43
N ALA A 159 -3.11 18.32 -0.96
CA ALA A 159 -1.75 18.39 -0.42
C ALA A 159 -1.46 19.71 0.31
N ASP A 160 -2.40 20.66 0.28
CA ASP A 160 -2.36 21.87 1.11
C ASP A 160 -2.74 21.49 2.56
N ASP A 161 -2.00 22.01 3.55
CA ASP A 161 -2.23 21.79 4.98
C ASP A 161 -3.68 22.04 5.41
N LEU A 162 -4.37 22.99 4.77
CA LEU A 162 -5.76 23.36 5.05
C LEU A 162 -6.75 22.20 4.87
N PHE A 163 -6.49 21.32 3.90
CA PHE A 163 -7.27 20.12 3.64
C PHE A 163 -6.58 18.86 4.19
N ALA A 164 -5.24 18.83 4.18
CA ALA A 164 -4.46 17.71 4.69
C ALA A 164 -4.61 17.53 6.22
N ARG A 165 -4.80 18.59 7.01
CA ARG A 165 -5.09 18.48 8.45
C ARG A 165 -6.32 17.65 8.78
N HIS A 166 -7.35 17.66 7.92
CA HIS A 166 -8.54 16.85 8.09
C HIS A 166 -8.32 15.36 7.73
N ARG A 167 -7.16 14.98 7.18
CA ARG A 167 -6.81 13.60 6.79
C ARG A 167 -6.73 12.65 7.99
N ALA A 168 -6.34 13.16 9.17
CA ALA A 168 -6.26 12.35 10.40
C ALA A 168 -7.65 11.93 10.93
N GLN A 169 -8.66 12.79 10.76
CA GLN A 169 -10.00 12.60 11.31
C GLN A 169 -11.01 12.07 10.26
N TYR A 170 -10.87 12.48 9.00
CA TYR A 170 -11.75 12.12 7.89
C TYR A 170 -10.96 11.70 6.62
N PRO A 171 -10.06 10.69 6.70
CA PRO A 171 -9.15 10.32 5.60
C PRO A 171 -9.86 10.00 4.28
N HIS A 172 -11.03 9.38 4.34
CA HIS A 172 -11.83 9.07 3.16
C HIS A 172 -12.40 10.31 2.47
N GLN A 173 -12.66 11.40 3.21
CA GLN A 173 -13.25 12.62 2.65
C GLN A 173 -12.19 13.45 1.92
N VAL A 174 -11.00 13.67 2.51
CA VAL A 174 -9.89 14.41 1.87
C VAL A 174 -9.47 13.80 0.53
N ASN A 175 -9.64 12.48 0.36
CA ASN A 175 -9.38 11.80 -0.92
C ASN A 175 -10.36 12.13 -2.06
N TYR A 176 -11.48 12.82 -1.80
CA TYR A 176 -12.34 13.35 -2.88
C TYR A 176 -11.79 14.65 -3.50
N ILE A 177 -10.95 15.40 -2.79
CA ILE A 177 -10.19 16.51 -3.34
C ILE A 177 -8.97 15.96 -4.12
N SER A 178 -8.56 16.66 -5.18
CA SER A 178 -7.45 16.30 -6.06
C SER A 178 -6.19 17.11 -5.71
N ARG A 179 -5.00 16.73 -6.19
CA ARG A 179 -3.76 17.53 -5.98
C ARG A 179 -3.79 18.88 -6.72
N ARG A 180 -4.53 18.93 -7.83
CA ARG A 180 -4.92 20.12 -8.58
C ARG A 180 -6.44 19.98 -8.75
N HIS A 181 -7.24 20.52 -7.82
CA HIS A 181 -8.69 20.31 -7.81
C HIS A 181 -9.42 21.50 -8.44
N ALA A 182 -9.23 22.68 -7.84
CA ALA A 182 -9.75 23.95 -8.33
C ALA A 182 -8.77 25.06 -7.96
N HIS A 183 -8.97 26.26 -8.47
CA HIS A 183 -8.36 27.47 -7.93
C HIS A 183 -9.36 28.62 -7.87
N VAL A 184 -9.14 29.55 -6.94
CA VAL A 184 -9.86 30.82 -6.83
C VAL A 184 -8.91 31.95 -7.22
N PHE A 185 -9.31 32.82 -8.14
CA PHE A 185 -8.47 33.93 -8.62
C PHE A 185 -9.29 35.22 -8.80
N LEU A 186 -8.64 36.38 -8.79
CA LEU A 186 -9.30 37.65 -9.10
C LEU A 186 -9.18 37.98 -10.59
N LYS A 187 -10.27 38.48 -11.17
CA LYS A 187 -10.32 39.14 -12.49
C LYS A 187 -11.16 40.40 -12.33
N ASN A 188 -10.57 41.58 -12.53
CA ASN A 188 -11.21 42.90 -12.31
C ASN A 188 -11.94 43.01 -10.95
N ASP A 189 -11.20 42.96 -9.84
CA ASP A 189 -11.69 42.98 -8.44
C ASP A 189 -12.81 41.97 -8.11
N THR A 190 -13.03 40.96 -8.96
CA THR A 190 -14.10 39.97 -8.83
C THR A 190 -13.49 38.58 -8.72
N PRO A 191 -13.83 37.79 -7.68
CA PRO A 191 -13.32 36.44 -7.53
C PRO A 191 -14.04 35.48 -8.50
N PHE A 192 -13.26 34.58 -9.09
CA PHE A 192 -13.72 33.48 -9.93
C PHE A 192 -13.17 32.16 -9.37
N VAL A 193 -13.93 31.08 -9.53
CA VAL A 193 -13.49 29.70 -9.29
C VAL A 193 -13.47 28.93 -10.61
N GLU A 194 -12.48 28.06 -10.77
CA GLU A 194 -12.34 27.18 -11.94
C GLU A 194 -11.85 25.79 -11.52
N ASP A 195 -12.43 24.75 -12.10
CA ASP A 195 -12.00 23.35 -11.90
C ASP A 195 -10.75 23.03 -12.75
N LEU A 196 -9.74 22.44 -12.13
CA LEU A 196 -8.43 22.15 -12.75
C LEU A 196 -8.37 20.75 -13.40
N GLY A 197 -9.51 20.13 -13.69
CA GLY A 197 -9.59 18.75 -14.20
C GLY A 197 -9.77 17.73 -13.08
N SER A 198 -10.52 18.09 -12.04
CA SER A 198 -10.66 17.28 -10.84
C SER A 198 -11.47 15.99 -11.07
N THR A 199 -11.05 14.94 -10.36
CA THR A 199 -11.64 13.60 -10.48
C THR A 199 -13.12 13.58 -10.12
N ASN A 200 -13.51 14.33 -9.09
CA ASN A 200 -14.84 14.30 -8.49
C ASN A 200 -15.67 15.57 -8.74
N GLY A 201 -15.06 16.61 -9.32
CA GLY A 201 -15.74 17.85 -9.69
C GLY A 201 -15.80 18.91 -8.58
N THR A 202 -15.64 20.15 -9.02
CA THR A 202 -16.06 21.37 -8.33
C THR A 202 -17.49 21.74 -8.74
N PHE A 203 -18.26 22.31 -7.82
CA PHE A 203 -19.65 22.70 -8.02
C PHE A 203 -19.89 24.11 -7.46
N VAL A 204 -20.79 24.89 -8.09
CA VAL A 204 -21.31 26.16 -7.56
C VAL A 204 -22.83 26.13 -7.64
N ASN A 205 -23.51 26.42 -6.53
CA ASN A 205 -24.96 26.35 -6.36
C ASN A 205 -25.58 25.03 -6.88
N GLY A 206 -24.92 23.92 -6.54
CA GLY A 206 -25.31 22.55 -6.93
C GLY A 206 -25.03 22.17 -8.39
N LYS A 207 -24.58 23.11 -9.24
CA LYS A 207 -24.19 22.83 -10.64
C LYS A 207 -22.70 22.51 -10.71
N ARG A 208 -22.31 21.40 -11.35
CA ARG A 208 -20.90 21.10 -11.59
C ARG A 208 -20.31 22.15 -12.52
N LEU A 209 -19.10 22.62 -12.24
CA LEU A 209 -18.35 23.46 -13.16
C LEU A 209 -17.92 22.64 -14.39
N GLU A 210 -18.06 23.24 -15.58
CA GLU A 210 -17.43 22.74 -16.80
C GLU A 210 -16.02 23.35 -16.95
N ALA A 211 -15.46 23.34 -18.16
CA ALA A 211 -14.09 23.76 -18.44
C ALA A 211 -13.87 25.30 -18.45
N ALA A 212 -14.74 26.09 -17.82
CA ALA A 212 -14.70 27.55 -17.78
C ALA A 212 -14.84 28.07 -16.35
N ALA A 213 -14.21 29.22 -16.06
CA ALA A 213 -14.28 29.85 -14.76
C ALA A 213 -15.66 30.49 -14.51
N VAL A 214 -16.12 30.46 -13.26
CA VAL A 214 -17.42 31.00 -12.82
C VAL A 214 -17.18 32.04 -11.72
N PRO A 215 -17.80 33.24 -11.78
CA PRO A 215 -17.66 34.25 -10.73
C PRO A 215 -18.29 33.77 -9.42
N LEU A 216 -17.75 34.23 -8.30
CA LEU A 216 -18.25 33.95 -6.95
C LEU A 216 -18.92 35.19 -6.35
N GLU A 217 -20.18 35.05 -5.92
CA GLU A 217 -20.96 36.11 -5.28
C GLU A 217 -21.22 35.84 -3.78
N ASN A 218 -21.70 36.85 -3.07
CA ASN A 218 -22.04 36.73 -1.65
C ASN A 218 -23.26 35.81 -1.46
N GLY A 219 -23.05 34.71 -0.73
CA GLY A 219 -24.07 33.72 -0.43
C GLY A 219 -24.06 32.48 -1.34
N ASP A 220 -23.21 32.43 -2.37
CA ASP A 220 -23.04 31.24 -3.22
C ASP A 220 -22.58 30.03 -2.40
N VAL A 221 -23.00 28.83 -2.81
CA VAL A 221 -22.54 27.57 -2.21
C VAL A 221 -21.58 26.88 -3.17
N VAL A 222 -20.28 26.92 -2.86
CA VAL A 222 -19.22 26.21 -3.59
C VAL A 222 -18.97 24.85 -2.93
N ALA A 223 -18.75 23.80 -3.73
CA ALA A 223 -18.44 22.48 -3.21
C ALA A 223 -17.31 21.80 -3.98
N PHE A 224 -16.41 21.14 -3.26
CA PHE A 224 -15.24 20.44 -3.78
C PHE A 224 -15.34 18.93 -3.49
N GLY A 225 -15.13 18.13 -4.53
CA GLY A 225 -15.20 16.67 -4.42
C GLY A 225 -16.62 16.12 -4.27
N GLY A 226 -17.61 16.75 -4.91
CA GLY A 226 -19.03 16.48 -4.67
C GLY A 226 -19.52 17.14 -3.38
N THR A 227 -20.35 16.46 -2.58
CA THR A 227 -20.98 17.00 -1.37
C THR A 227 -20.15 16.80 -0.09
N HIS A 228 -18.83 16.66 -0.21
CA HIS A 228 -17.93 16.38 0.92
C HIS A 228 -17.42 17.67 1.56
N PHE A 229 -16.84 18.58 0.79
CA PHE A 229 -16.41 19.89 1.25
C PHE A 229 -17.34 20.95 0.67
N VAL A 230 -18.28 21.44 1.46
CA VAL A 230 -19.32 22.39 1.03
C VAL A 230 -19.19 23.66 1.84
N TYR A 231 -19.01 24.79 1.16
CA TYR A 231 -18.79 26.10 1.75
C TYR A 231 -19.72 27.15 1.17
N ARG A 232 -20.26 28.02 2.02
CA ARG A 232 -20.91 29.26 1.64
C ARG A 232 -19.87 30.37 1.50
N VAL A 233 -19.91 31.05 0.37
CA VAL A 233 -19.04 32.17 0.02
C VAL A 233 -19.54 33.45 0.67
N SER A 234 -18.63 34.25 1.22
CA SER A 234 -18.84 35.70 1.35
C SER A 234 -17.62 36.45 0.82
N VAL A 235 -17.87 37.57 0.16
CA VAL A 235 -16.87 38.39 -0.52
C VAL A 235 -16.88 39.78 0.11
N ARG A 236 -15.86 40.08 0.92
CA ARG A 236 -15.61 41.41 1.48
C ARG A 236 -14.71 42.19 0.52
N ARG A 237 -15.00 43.48 0.31
CA ARG A 237 -14.21 44.41 -0.50
C ARG A 237 -13.95 45.66 0.31
N GLU A 238 -12.79 45.74 0.95
CA GLU A 238 -12.44 46.86 1.82
C GLU A 238 -11.57 47.89 1.07
N PRO A 239 -11.86 49.20 1.19
CA PRO A 239 -10.93 50.22 0.75
C PRO A 239 -9.81 50.37 1.77
N GLU A 240 -8.55 50.19 1.36
CA GLU A 240 -7.39 50.50 2.21
C GLU A 240 -7.46 51.96 2.72
N GLY A 241 -7.57 52.14 4.05
CA GLY A 241 -7.76 53.45 4.65
C GLY A 241 -7.40 53.50 6.14
N ASP A 242 -6.40 54.33 6.45
CA ASP A 242 -6.01 54.84 7.78
C ASP A 242 -6.06 53.86 8.97
N SER A 243 -4.99 53.08 9.11
CA SER A 243 -4.59 52.45 10.38
C SER A 243 -4.14 53.50 11.41
N THR A 244 -5.04 54.32 11.96
CA THR A 244 -4.75 55.16 13.14
C THR A 244 -6.00 55.54 13.95
N LEU A 245 -5.79 55.74 15.26
CA LEU A 245 -6.69 56.29 16.29
C LEU A 245 -7.79 55.38 16.88
N THR A 246 -7.48 54.95 18.11
CA THR A 246 -8.39 54.41 19.12
C THR A 246 -9.61 55.31 19.38
N GLN A 247 -10.82 54.77 19.29
CA GLN A 247 -11.94 55.18 20.16
C GLN A 247 -12.66 53.94 20.68
N VAL A 248 -12.83 53.87 22.00
CA VAL A 248 -13.64 52.85 22.67
C VAL A 248 -15.12 53.24 22.54
N LYS A 249 -15.96 52.29 22.12
CA LYS A 249 -17.41 52.38 22.26
C LYS A 249 -17.98 51.01 22.59
N GLU A 250 -18.88 50.97 23.58
CA GLU A 250 -19.42 49.73 24.13
C GLU A 250 -20.39 49.02 23.15
N PRO A 251 -20.54 47.68 23.28
CA PRO A 251 -21.27 46.87 22.31
C PRO A 251 -22.78 46.99 22.41
N VAL A 252 -23.46 46.77 21.29
CA VAL A 252 -24.89 46.46 21.19
C VAL A 252 -25.02 45.00 20.73
N ALA A 253 -26.00 44.27 21.24
CA ALA A 253 -25.89 42.83 21.45
C ALA A 253 -26.40 41.90 20.33
N ALA A 254 -25.91 40.65 20.42
CA ALA A 254 -26.43 39.40 19.84
C ALA A 254 -26.17 39.12 18.34
N PRO A 255 -26.10 37.83 17.93
CA PRO A 255 -26.15 36.59 18.75
C PRO A 255 -24.76 36.02 19.10
N GLU A 256 -24.75 34.94 19.86
CA GLU A 256 -23.56 34.21 20.35
C GLU A 256 -23.11 33.09 19.37
N ASP A 257 -22.06 32.34 19.72
CA ASP A 257 -21.47 31.21 18.98
C ASP A 257 -20.84 31.50 17.59
N VAL A 258 -19.77 32.32 17.58
CA VAL A 258 -18.61 32.08 16.71
C VAL A 258 -17.33 32.11 17.55
N ASP A 259 -16.59 31.01 17.55
CA ASP A 259 -15.32 30.86 18.25
C ASP A 259 -14.17 31.45 17.40
N ASN A 260 -13.68 32.63 17.79
CA ASN A 260 -12.70 33.39 17.01
C ASN A 260 -11.31 32.71 16.91
N ASP A 261 -10.97 31.75 17.77
CA ASP A 261 -9.70 31.00 17.68
C ASP A 261 -9.72 29.94 16.55
N LYS A 262 -10.82 29.80 15.80
CA LYS A 262 -11.00 28.78 14.73
C LYS A 262 -10.94 29.31 13.29
N THR A 263 -10.68 30.59 13.06
CA THR A 263 -10.54 31.14 11.69
C THR A 263 -9.11 30.96 11.18
N THR A 264 -8.90 30.20 10.10
CA THR A 264 -7.56 30.12 9.49
C THR A 264 -7.36 31.28 8.51
N PHE A 265 -6.52 32.26 8.91
CA PHE A 265 -6.02 33.30 8.00
C PHE A 265 -4.87 32.74 7.16
N VAL A 266 -5.03 32.68 5.83
CA VAL A 266 -4.04 32.03 4.95
C VAL A 266 -3.23 33.07 4.18
N GLY A 267 -2.07 33.42 4.71
CA GLY A 267 -1.13 34.39 4.12
C GLY A 267 -0.09 33.79 3.18
N SER A 268 -0.33 32.62 2.59
CA SER A 268 0.65 31.85 1.82
C SER A 268 0.12 31.42 0.45
N ALA A 269 0.52 32.12 -0.60
CA ALA A 269 0.41 31.63 -1.97
C ALA A 269 1.32 30.40 -2.18
N HIS A 270 0.75 29.33 -2.73
CA HIS A 270 1.52 28.26 -3.38
C HIS A 270 2.02 28.76 -4.75
N SER A 271 3.16 28.25 -5.25
CA SER A 271 3.75 28.74 -6.51
C SER A 271 2.80 28.46 -7.68
N PHE A 272 2.74 29.37 -8.67
CA PHE A 272 1.99 29.09 -9.90
C PHE A 272 2.58 27.89 -10.65
N LEU A 273 3.89 27.66 -10.51
CA LEU A 273 4.56 26.50 -11.08
C LEU A 273 3.94 25.17 -10.58
N ASP A 274 3.54 25.10 -9.31
CA ASP A 274 2.88 23.93 -8.70
C ASP A 274 1.48 23.69 -9.29
N ILE A 275 0.81 24.74 -9.76
CA ILE A 275 -0.51 24.69 -10.40
C ILE A 275 -0.43 24.08 -11.81
N PHE A 276 0.75 24.08 -12.46
CA PHE A 276 0.90 23.71 -13.88
C PHE A 276 1.80 22.50 -14.18
N CYS A 277 2.92 22.30 -13.47
CA CYS A 277 3.90 21.25 -13.78
C CYS A 277 3.35 19.81 -13.83
N ILE A 278 3.96 18.98 -14.69
CA ILE A 278 3.78 17.52 -14.79
C ILE A 278 5.17 16.87 -15.02
N ASP A 279 5.37 15.63 -14.55
CA ASP A 279 6.62 14.86 -14.71
C ASP A 279 6.36 13.42 -15.21
N GLN A 280 6.66 13.12 -16.48
CA GLN A 280 6.99 11.78 -17.05
C GLN A 280 7.29 11.89 -18.57
N PRO A 281 7.95 10.91 -19.24
CA PRO A 281 9.27 10.30 -18.98
C PRO A 281 10.25 10.45 -20.20
N VAL A 282 11.35 9.69 -20.23
CA VAL A 282 12.65 10.01 -20.89
C VAL A 282 12.84 9.51 -22.35
N ALA A 283 13.55 10.32 -23.16
CA ALA A 283 14.54 9.96 -24.20
C ALA A 283 15.51 11.17 -24.33
N ALA A 284 16.86 11.10 -24.34
CA ALA A 284 17.79 10.31 -25.17
C ALA A 284 17.83 10.82 -26.64
N GLU A 285 18.94 11.25 -27.26
CA GLU A 285 20.36 11.52 -26.86
C GLU A 285 20.86 12.84 -27.58
N ASP A 286 22.11 13.37 -27.64
CA ASP A 286 23.46 13.07 -27.08
C ASP A 286 24.43 14.33 -27.18
N GLU A 287 25.71 14.14 -26.81
CA GLU A 287 26.98 14.85 -27.17
C GLU A 287 27.38 16.29 -26.69
N VAL A 288 28.49 16.30 -25.94
CA VAL A 288 29.66 17.22 -25.79
C VAL A 288 29.87 18.40 -26.80
N ASN A 289 30.63 19.48 -26.50
CA ASN A 289 31.87 19.55 -25.71
C ASN A 289 32.23 20.90 -25.04
N GLU A 290 33.24 20.83 -24.17
CA GLU A 290 33.98 21.86 -23.43
C GLU A 290 34.80 22.85 -24.28
N GLU A 291 34.96 24.09 -23.80
CA GLU A 291 36.25 24.77 -23.44
C GLU A 291 36.14 26.33 -23.50
N ALA A 292 36.46 27.03 -22.40
CA ALA A 292 37.17 28.34 -22.38
C ALA A 292 37.23 29.03 -20.98
N LEU A 293 38.31 28.76 -20.23
CA LEU A 293 39.11 29.73 -19.47
C LEU A 293 38.47 31.02 -18.86
N ALA A 294 38.06 30.91 -17.59
CA ALA A 294 38.74 31.48 -16.42
C ALA A 294 39.31 32.94 -16.37
N GLN A 295 39.17 33.55 -15.17
CA GLN A 295 39.99 34.62 -14.52
C GLN A 295 39.69 36.12 -14.78
N ALA A 296 40.22 36.94 -13.84
CA ALA A 296 40.23 38.42 -13.72
C ALA A 296 38.84 39.09 -13.56
N ALA A 297 38.37 39.54 -12.38
CA ALA A 297 38.94 40.30 -11.25
C ALA A 297 39.04 41.83 -11.46
N ASP A 298 38.57 42.59 -10.46
CA ASP A 298 38.75 44.03 -10.18
C ASP A 298 38.55 45.04 -11.35
N ALA A 299 37.66 46.05 -11.27
CA ALA A 299 37.66 47.02 -10.16
C ALA A 299 36.50 48.06 -10.22
N ARG A 300 36.04 48.50 -9.03
CA ARG A 300 35.63 49.90 -8.67
C ARG A 300 34.38 50.52 -9.32
N LYS A 301 33.32 50.83 -8.54
CA LYS A 301 33.01 52.15 -7.87
C LYS A 301 32.00 53.00 -8.68
N GLU A 302 31.18 53.92 -8.14
CA GLU A 302 30.89 54.35 -6.74
C GLU A 302 29.47 54.96 -6.65
N GLY A 303 28.89 55.06 -5.44
CA GLY A 303 27.60 55.71 -5.17
C GLY A 303 26.93 55.16 -3.89
N GLU A 304 27.28 55.63 -2.69
CA GLU A 304 26.62 56.74 -1.97
C GLU A 304 25.17 56.44 -1.50
N ARG A 305 24.69 56.77 -0.29
CA ARG A 305 25.30 57.05 1.05
C ARG A 305 24.16 57.46 2.02
N ARG A 306 23.81 56.66 3.05
CA ARG A 306 23.27 57.08 4.38
C ARG A 306 22.93 55.80 5.19
N ARG A 307 23.46 55.47 6.37
CA ARG A 307 24.11 56.15 7.53
C ARG A 307 23.15 56.51 8.67
N GLU A 308 23.06 55.62 9.65
CA GLU A 308 23.24 55.87 11.10
C GLU A 308 23.80 54.57 11.74
N ARG A 309 24.86 54.59 12.58
CA ARG A 309 24.92 54.92 14.03
C ARG A 309 24.06 54.01 14.91
N SER A 310 24.53 53.49 16.05
CA SER A 310 25.87 53.46 16.66
C SER A 310 25.86 52.51 17.87
N ARG A 311 26.90 51.66 18.07
CA ARG A 311 27.13 50.97 19.38
C ARG A 311 28.50 50.32 19.65
N PHE A 312 29.59 50.74 18.99
CA PHE A 312 30.96 50.24 19.32
C PHE A 312 32.05 51.33 19.44
N ALA A 313 31.65 52.58 19.65
CA ALA A 313 32.57 53.71 19.88
C ALA A 313 33.07 53.78 21.34
N MET A 314 33.64 52.70 21.88
CA MET A 314 34.10 52.63 23.29
C MET A 314 35.32 51.71 23.54
N LEU A 315 36.22 51.54 22.57
CA LEU A 315 37.45 50.73 22.79
C LEU A 315 38.76 51.23 22.13
N PHE A 316 38.77 52.35 21.40
CA PHE A 316 39.95 52.82 20.64
C PHE A 316 40.44 54.24 20.96
N SER A 317 40.24 54.69 22.21
CA SER A 317 40.88 55.91 22.75
C SER A 317 42.27 55.67 23.35
N ALA A 318 42.62 54.42 23.68
CA ALA A 318 43.83 54.09 24.44
C ALA A 318 45.16 54.09 23.62
N LEU A 319 45.10 54.05 22.29
CA LEU A 319 46.29 53.87 21.45
C LEU A 319 46.82 55.15 20.76
N ARG A 320 46.35 56.34 21.17
CA ARG A 320 46.70 57.62 20.50
C ARG A 320 47.39 58.67 21.39
N ILE A 321 48.03 58.24 22.48
CA ILE A 321 48.87 59.09 23.34
C ILE A 321 50.35 58.65 23.33
N ALA A 322 50.68 57.47 22.77
CA ALA A 322 52.02 56.90 22.82
C ALA A 322 52.97 57.27 21.65
N PHE A 323 52.49 57.90 20.56
CA PHE A 323 53.27 58.04 19.32
C PHE A 323 53.14 59.40 18.59
N THR A 324 53.11 60.50 19.34
CA THR A 324 53.43 61.86 18.81
C THR A 324 54.22 62.65 19.85
N GLY A 325 55.55 62.48 19.88
CA GLY A 325 56.45 63.17 20.81
C GLY A 325 57.91 62.92 20.45
N ASN A 326 58.50 63.83 19.66
CA ASN A 326 59.87 63.67 19.13
C ASN A 326 60.93 64.27 20.07
N GLU A 327 61.25 63.58 21.17
CA GLU A 327 62.48 63.85 21.93
C GLU A 327 63.27 62.56 22.25
N ARG A 328 64.46 62.49 21.65
CA ARG A 328 65.67 61.73 22.05
C ARG A 328 65.48 60.32 22.64
N LEU A 329 65.64 59.33 21.77
CA LEU A 329 65.86 57.92 22.12
C LEU A 329 67.17 57.67 22.89
N THR A 330 67.15 57.79 24.22
CA THR A 330 68.25 57.29 25.10
C THR A 330 67.73 56.53 26.32
N SER A 331 67.00 55.43 26.12
CA SER A 331 66.75 54.45 27.19
C SER A 331 66.47 53.04 26.66
N ARG A 332 67.09 52.02 27.29
CA ARG A 332 66.89 50.58 26.98
C ARG A 332 65.42 50.13 27.00
N ARG A 333 64.54 50.85 27.72
CA ARG A 333 63.12 50.51 27.88
C ARG A 333 62.29 50.72 26.61
N GLY A 334 62.62 51.71 25.77
CA GLY A 334 61.86 51.98 24.54
C GLY A 334 61.97 50.85 23.51
N LEU A 335 63.19 50.36 23.29
CA LEU A 335 63.47 49.20 22.43
C LEU A 335 62.77 47.93 22.93
N ALA A 336 62.74 47.70 24.24
CA ALA A 336 62.07 46.55 24.83
C ALA A 336 60.54 46.56 24.61
N ILE A 337 59.89 47.73 24.70
CA ILE A 337 58.45 47.86 24.45
C ILE A 337 58.12 47.65 22.96
N GLY A 338 58.95 48.18 22.05
CA GLY A 338 58.80 47.93 20.61
C GLY A 338 58.96 46.44 20.26
N ALA A 339 59.99 45.78 20.80
CA ALA A 339 60.20 44.35 20.63
C ALA A 339 59.06 43.50 21.20
N ALA A 340 58.51 43.87 22.37
CA ALA A 340 57.36 43.18 22.96
C ALA A 340 56.10 43.31 22.11
N LEU A 341 55.83 44.49 21.52
CA LEU A 341 54.69 44.68 20.62
C LEU A 341 54.82 43.82 19.35
N VAL A 342 56.02 43.77 18.76
CA VAL A 342 56.31 42.89 17.61
C VAL A 342 56.18 41.42 17.99
N ALA A 343 56.64 41.00 19.18
CA ALA A 343 56.49 39.64 19.66
C ALA A 343 55.03 39.24 19.90
N VAL A 344 54.18 40.15 20.41
CA VAL A 344 52.74 39.93 20.55
C VAL A 344 52.05 39.83 19.18
N LEU A 345 52.37 40.72 18.24
CA LEU A 345 51.83 40.65 16.87
C LEU A 345 52.29 39.39 16.14
N ALA A 346 53.55 38.97 16.33
CA ALA A 346 54.06 37.70 15.81
C ALA A 346 53.37 36.49 16.46
N ALA A 347 53.11 36.51 17.78
CA ALA A 347 52.38 35.45 18.47
C ALA A 347 50.91 35.36 18.02
N ILE A 348 50.25 36.50 17.76
CA ILE A 348 48.90 36.54 17.19
C ILE A 348 48.90 36.01 15.75
N ALA A 349 49.85 36.45 14.91
CA ALA A 349 49.98 35.94 13.54
C ALA A 349 50.30 34.44 13.50
N LEU A 350 51.14 33.94 14.41
CA LEU A 350 51.50 32.54 14.55
C LEU A 350 50.33 31.70 15.08
N SER A 351 49.55 32.23 16.03
CA SER A 351 48.32 31.62 16.53
C SER A 351 47.25 31.51 15.43
N LEU A 352 47.05 32.57 14.64
CA LEU A 352 46.16 32.54 13.46
C LEU A 352 46.65 31.55 12.40
N TYR A 353 47.96 31.49 12.16
CA TYR A 353 48.58 30.55 11.22
C TYR A 353 48.38 29.08 11.65
N PHE A 354 48.54 28.77 12.94
CA PHE A 354 48.31 27.42 13.46
C PHE A 354 46.83 27.05 13.58
N ASN A 355 45.94 27.95 14.04
CA ASN A 355 44.49 27.67 14.06
C ASN A 355 43.95 27.37 12.65
N GLY A 356 44.34 28.16 11.65
CA GLY A 356 43.99 27.92 10.26
C GLY A 356 44.75 26.78 9.57
N SER A 357 45.53 25.95 10.28
CA SER A 357 46.33 24.88 9.65
C SER A 357 45.50 23.64 9.30
N SER A 358 44.63 23.18 10.21
CA SER A 358 43.76 22.01 9.99
C SER A 358 42.77 22.24 8.85
N GLU A 359 42.13 23.43 8.79
CA GLU A 359 41.16 23.76 7.73
C GLU A 359 41.83 23.84 6.35
N ARG A 360 43.05 24.41 6.27
CA ARG A 360 43.84 24.43 5.03
C ARG A 360 44.28 23.04 4.60
N ARG A 361 44.66 22.17 5.54
CA ARG A 361 45.01 20.77 5.24
C ARG A 361 43.79 19.98 4.76
N LEU A 362 42.65 20.15 5.41
CA LEU A 362 41.38 19.52 5.03
C LEU A 362 40.96 19.95 3.61
N LYS A 363 40.93 21.25 3.32
CA LYS A 363 40.64 21.77 1.97
C LYS A 363 41.68 21.35 0.93
N GLY A 364 42.94 21.15 1.33
CA GLY A 364 43.98 20.58 0.47
C GLY A 364 43.65 19.14 0.04
N LEU A 365 43.27 18.27 0.98
CA LEU A 365 42.87 16.89 0.71
C LEU A 365 41.57 16.82 -0.11
N MET A 366 40.61 17.72 0.15
CA MET A 366 39.40 17.85 -0.68
C MET A 366 39.71 18.27 -2.13
N ALA A 367 40.75 19.10 -2.33
CA ALA A 367 41.19 19.57 -3.64
C ALA A 367 42.07 18.55 -4.39
N SER A 368 42.76 17.64 -3.70
CA SER A 368 43.48 16.51 -4.32
C SER A 368 42.59 15.29 -4.60
N GLY A 369 41.33 15.31 -4.17
CA GLY A 369 40.40 14.17 -4.30
C GLY A 369 40.59 13.08 -3.24
N GLU A 370 41.42 13.32 -2.22
CA GLU A 370 41.69 12.39 -1.11
C GLU A 370 40.56 12.41 -0.06
N TYR A 371 39.31 12.23 -0.52
CA TYR A 371 38.10 12.44 0.29
C TYR A 371 38.03 11.56 1.55
N GLU A 372 38.52 10.33 1.51
CA GLU A 372 38.57 9.47 2.71
C GLU A 372 39.61 9.95 3.73
N ALA A 373 40.76 10.48 3.28
CA ALA A 373 41.74 11.09 4.18
C ALA A 373 41.24 12.43 4.75
N ALA A 374 40.48 13.20 3.96
CA ALA A 374 39.79 14.40 4.40
C ALA A 374 38.75 14.09 5.50
N ALA A 375 37.88 13.10 5.28
CA ALA A 375 36.88 12.68 6.25
C ALA A 375 37.52 12.21 7.58
N ASN A 376 38.53 11.32 7.51
CA ASN A 376 39.24 10.90 8.73
C ASN A 376 39.85 12.09 9.49
N LEU A 377 40.47 13.05 8.80
CA LEU A 377 41.04 14.26 9.42
C LEU A 377 39.97 15.17 10.06
N ALA A 378 38.79 15.27 9.45
CA ALA A 378 37.71 16.13 9.93
C ALA A 378 36.95 15.48 11.10
N ASN A 379 36.66 14.18 11.05
CA ASN A 379 36.08 13.41 12.15
C ASN A 379 36.98 13.41 13.40
N ASP A 380 38.30 13.30 13.23
CA ASP A 380 39.30 13.46 14.31
C ASP A 380 39.32 14.88 14.90
N TYR A 381 38.98 15.90 14.10
CA TYR A 381 38.89 17.28 14.56
C TYR A 381 37.58 17.52 15.34
N LEU A 382 36.45 17.07 14.79
CA LEU A 382 35.11 17.17 15.40
C LEU A 382 35.02 16.43 16.74
N GLN A 383 35.80 15.35 16.94
CA GLN A 383 35.94 14.70 18.25
C GLN A 383 36.37 15.68 19.37
N ARG A 384 37.10 16.75 19.03
CA ARG A 384 37.63 17.76 19.95
C ARG A 384 36.87 19.09 19.85
N HIS A 385 36.11 19.29 18.77
CA HIS A 385 35.41 20.53 18.41
C HIS A 385 34.03 20.22 17.82
N PRO A 386 33.10 19.59 18.57
CA PRO A 386 31.85 19.06 18.03
C PRO A 386 30.91 20.15 17.49
N ASP A 387 30.98 21.37 18.04
CA ASP A 387 30.13 22.49 17.64
C ASP A 387 30.64 23.25 16.38
N ASP A 388 31.76 22.82 15.76
CA ASP A 388 32.29 23.48 14.56
C ASP A 388 31.49 23.07 13.31
N THR A 389 30.40 23.79 13.09
CA THR A 389 29.52 23.67 11.91
C THR A 389 30.24 23.79 10.56
N ARG A 390 31.42 24.43 10.47
CA ARG A 390 32.19 24.52 9.21
C ARG A 390 32.99 23.24 8.96
N PHE A 391 33.62 22.69 10.00
CA PHE A 391 34.23 21.36 9.89
C PHE A 391 33.17 20.27 9.69
N ALA A 392 32.00 20.36 10.32
CA ALA A 392 30.90 19.42 10.11
C ALA A 392 30.38 19.45 8.65
N ALA A 393 30.29 20.62 8.02
CA ALA A 393 29.93 20.74 6.62
C ALA A 393 30.99 20.13 5.67
N LEU A 394 32.28 20.40 5.92
CA LEU A 394 33.39 19.85 5.13
C LEU A 394 33.55 18.33 5.32
N ASP A 395 33.36 17.83 6.53
CA ASP A 395 33.31 16.39 6.84
C ASP A 395 32.15 15.70 6.11
N THR A 396 30.96 16.31 6.12
CA THR A 396 29.78 15.79 5.40
C THR A 396 30.06 15.64 3.91
N GLU A 397 30.65 16.67 3.29
CA GLU A 397 31.06 16.62 1.88
C GLU A 397 32.13 15.53 1.63
N ALA A 398 33.12 15.40 2.53
CA ALA A 398 34.19 14.43 2.43
C ALA A 398 33.69 12.98 2.52
N VAL A 399 32.88 12.65 3.54
CA VAL A 399 32.31 11.31 3.76
C VAL A 399 31.47 10.89 2.54
N LEU A 400 30.63 11.78 2.03
CA LEU A 400 29.77 11.48 0.89
C LEU A 400 30.57 11.30 -0.39
N LYS A 401 31.50 12.21 -0.72
CA LYS A 401 32.35 12.09 -1.92
C LYS A 401 33.28 10.87 -1.88
N ALA A 402 33.71 10.44 -0.69
CA ALA A 402 34.50 9.22 -0.53
C ALA A 402 33.68 7.96 -0.82
N LYS A 403 32.49 7.81 -0.21
CA LYS A 403 31.82 6.50 -0.10
C LYS A 403 30.52 6.34 -0.88
N VAL A 404 29.83 7.41 -1.29
CA VAL A 404 28.64 7.29 -2.14
C VAL A 404 28.97 6.66 -3.50
N PRO A 405 30.09 6.96 -4.19
CA PRO A 405 30.45 6.29 -5.43
C PRO A 405 30.68 4.76 -5.28
N GLU A 406 31.36 4.32 -4.21
CA GLU A 406 31.50 2.89 -3.90
C GLU A 406 30.13 2.22 -3.66
N TRP A 407 29.27 2.89 -2.89
CA TRP A 407 27.95 2.38 -2.52
C TRP A 407 27.02 2.27 -3.75
N LEU A 408 27.07 3.25 -4.66
CA LEU A 408 26.36 3.20 -5.94
C LEU A 408 26.85 2.05 -6.84
N ALA A 409 28.16 1.80 -6.90
CA ALA A 409 28.71 0.67 -7.63
C ALA A 409 28.24 -0.68 -7.01
N ALA A 410 28.18 -0.77 -5.68
CA ALA A 410 27.66 -1.94 -5.00
C ALA A 410 26.16 -2.18 -5.28
N LEU A 411 25.32 -1.13 -5.24
CA LEU A 411 23.90 -1.25 -5.62
C LEU A 411 23.73 -1.69 -7.07
N LYS A 412 24.41 -1.04 -8.02
CA LYS A 412 24.33 -1.39 -9.46
C LYS A 412 24.80 -2.82 -9.75
N GLY A 413 25.68 -3.37 -8.91
CA GLY A 413 26.10 -4.77 -8.95
C GLY A 413 25.19 -5.76 -8.21
N ASN A 414 24.06 -5.33 -7.64
CA ASN A 414 23.21 -6.11 -6.71
C ASN A 414 23.94 -6.63 -5.46
N GLN A 415 25.04 -5.96 -5.05
CA GLN A 415 25.90 -6.38 -3.94
C GLN A 415 25.44 -5.76 -2.61
N TYR A 416 24.20 -6.05 -2.21
CA TYR A 416 23.54 -5.40 -1.07
C TYR A 416 24.31 -5.55 0.25
N ASP A 417 25.00 -6.67 0.49
CA ASP A 417 25.87 -6.86 1.65
C ASP A 417 27.10 -5.94 1.64
N ARG A 418 27.70 -5.68 0.46
CA ARG A 418 28.79 -4.69 0.33
C ARG A 418 28.25 -3.27 0.49
N ALA A 419 27.06 -2.97 -0.05
CA ALA A 419 26.41 -1.68 0.17
C ALA A 419 26.16 -1.42 1.67
N ASN A 420 25.64 -2.40 2.41
CA ASN A 420 25.46 -2.33 3.87
C ASN A 420 26.80 -2.18 4.62
N ALA A 421 27.86 -2.85 4.17
CA ALA A 421 29.20 -2.66 4.73
C ALA A 421 29.72 -1.23 4.51
N ILE A 422 29.47 -0.62 3.35
CA ILE A 422 29.86 0.77 3.06
C ILE A 422 29.03 1.77 3.88
N ILE A 423 27.74 1.52 4.11
CA ILE A 423 26.93 2.30 5.09
C ILE A 423 27.55 2.23 6.49
N ALA A 424 28.06 1.07 6.91
CA ALA A 424 28.77 0.93 8.18
C ALA A 424 30.16 1.60 8.19
N GLU A 425 30.83 1.75 7.03
CA GLU A 425 32.05 2.57 6.89
C GLU A 425 31.73 4.08 7.00
N MET A 426 30.71 4.57 6.29
CA MET A 426 30.23 5.96 6.36
C MET A 426 29.88 6.37 7.81
N ASN A 427 29.16 5.53 8.54
CA ASN A 427 28.80 5.78 9.94
C ASN A 427 30.00 5.84 10.90
N ARG A 428 31.15 5.24 10.56
CA ARG A 428 32.41 5.39 11.31
C ARG A 428 33.14 6.67 10.91
N LEU A 429 33.18 6.96 9.61
CA LEU A 429 33.85 8.15 9.07
C LEU A 429 33.17 9.44 9.53
N GLY A 430 31.85 9.49 9.64
CA GLY A 430 31.11 10.62 10.22
C GLY A 430 30.69 10.44 11.69
N ALA A 431 31.37 9.58 12.46
CA ALA A 431 30.91 9.19 13.80
C ALA A 431 30.72 10.37 14.77
N ASN A 432 31.62 11.37 14.72
CA ASN A 432 31.56 12.58 15.55
C ASN A 432 30.73 13.71 14.92
N ASN A 433 30.08 13.47 13.77
CA ASN A 433 29.32 14.46 13.03
C ASN A 433 27.81 14.16 13.07
N THR A 434 26.99 15.14 13.44
CA THR A 434 25.52 15.01 13.46
C THR A 434 24.89 15.09 12.07
N ASP A 435 25.49 15.83 11.14
CA ASP A 435 24.94 16.07 9.79
C ASP A 435 25.03 14.85 8.88
N VAL A 436 26.05 14.01 9.04
CA VAL A 436 26.24 12.79 8.23
C VAL A 436 25.16 11.74 8.51
N ARG A 437 24.73 11.61 9.77
CA ARG A 437 23.83 10.53 10.23
C ARG A 437 22.48 10.48 9.51
N PRO A 438 21.70 11.57 9.33
CA PRO A 438 20.47 11.51 8.55
C PRO A 438 20.76 11.13 7.09
N LEU A 439 21.77 11.73 6.46
CA LEU A 439 22.10 11.47 5.05
C LEU A 439 22.47 10.00 4.80
N VAL A 440 23.22 9.38 5.71
CA VAL A 440 23.58 7.96 5.63
C VAL A 440 22.37 7.05 5.91
N LYS A 441 21.41 7.48 6.74
CA LYS A 441 20.13 6.78 6.94
C LYS A 441 19.27 6.76 5.68
N GLU A 442 19.22 7.86 4.93
CA GLU A 442 18.50 7.91 3.63
C GLU A 442 19.11 6.94 2.62
N LEU A 443 20.45 6.84 2.56
CA LEU A 443 21.15 5.86 1.73
C LEU A 443 20.84 4.42 2.18
N GLU A 444 20.82 4.14 3.50
CA GLU A 444 20.42 2.83 4.01
C GLU A 444 18.97 2.48 3.62
N TRP A 445 18.05 3.45 3.63
CA TRP A 445 16.66 3.24 3.19
C TRP A 445 16.55 3.01 1.68
N ILE A 446 17.27 3.75 0.81
CA ILE A 446 17.30 3.45 -0.63
C ILE A 446 17.84 2.03 -0.87
N GLY A 447 18.88 1.61 -0.13
CA GLY A 447 19.37 0.23 -0.21
C GLY A 447 18.32 -0.83 0.17
N LYS A 448 17.44 -0.54 1.13
CA LYS A 448 16.31 -1.40 1.53
C LYS A 448 15.18 -1.42 0.49
N LEU A 449 14.90 -0.28 -0.14
CA LEU A 449 13.94 -0.13 -1.24
C LEU A 449 14.41 -0.92 -2.47
N GLU A 450 15.61 -0.66 -2.96
CA GLU A 450 16.14 -1.30 -4.17
C GLU A 450 16.32 -2.81 -4.00
N SER A 451 16.90 -3.26 -2.88
CA SER A 451 17.01 -4.71 -2.59
C SER A 451 15.66 -5.42 -2.52
N PHE A 452 14.60 -4.73 -2.11
CA PHE A 452 13.25 -5.27 -2.09
C PHE A 452 12.56 -5.25 -3.46
N VAL A 453 12.73 -4.17 -4.24
CA VAL A 453 12.09 -4.02 -5.55
C VAL A 453 12.78 -4.90 -6.59
N VAL A 454 14.11 -4.80 -6.73
CA VAL A 454 14.88 -5.66 -7.64
C VAL A 454 14.80 -7.13 -7.20
N GLY A 455 14.85 -7.39 -5.88
CA GLY A 455 14.73 -8.74 -5.32
C GLY A 455 13.40 -9.46 -5.56
N ARG A 456 12.33 -8.74 -5.94
CA ARG A 456 11.06 -9.33 -6.41
C ARG A 456 10.99 -9.53 -7.93
N GLY A 457 11.94 -8.99 -8.70
CA GLY A 457 11.91 -8.95 -10.16
C GLY A 457 11.56 -7.57 -10.74
N GLY A 458 11.70 -6.50 -9.98
CA GLY A 458 11.49 -5.11 -10.43
C GLY A 458 10.17 -4.47 -9.95
N PRO A 459 9.93 -3.20 -10.29
CA PRO A 459 8.80 -2.42 -9.78
C PRO A 459 7.43 -3.02 -10.12
N ASP A 460 7.28 -3.63 -11.30
CA ASP A 460 6.03 -4.26 -11.74
C ASP A 460 5.86 -5.71 -11.29
N ALA A 461 6.80 -6.26 -10.51
CA ALA A 461 6.70 -7.60 -9.97
C ALA A 461 5.42 -7.81 -9.13
N PRO A 462 4.83 -9.03 -9.13
CA PRO A 462 3.68 -9.36 -8.30
C PRO A 462 3.91 -9.09 -6.80
N ILE A 463 2.84 -8.73 -6.11
CA ILE A 463 2.82 -8.45 -4.68
C ILE A 463 2.33 -9.70 -3.97
N ARG A 464 3.21 -10.36 -3.23
CA ARG A 464 2.96 -11.68 -2.65
C ARG A 464 2.25 -11.55 -1.30
N MET A 465 0.98 -11.94 -1.30
CA MET A 465 0.15 -12.03 -0.10
C MET A 465 0.83 -12.90 0.98
N TYR A 466 0.80 -12.44 2.24
CA TYR A 466 1.50 -12.99 3.40
C TYR A 466 3.05 -13.03 3.29
N VAL A 467 3.66 -12.16 2.47
CA VAL A 467 5.14 -12.08 2.34
C VAL A 467 5.64 -10.64 2.16
N ASP A 468 5.05 -9.88 1.23
CA ASP A 468 5.62 -8.59 0.79
C ASP A 468 5.06 -7.39 1.56
N GLU A 469 3.90 -7.54 2.17
CA GLU A 469 3.03 -6.45 2.62
C GLU A 469 3.63 -5.64 3.78
N ASP A 470 4.10 -6.33 4.83
CA ASP A 470 4.68 -5.67 6.01
C ASP A 470 5.93 -4.86 5.63
N ARG A 471 6.75 -5.39 4.71
CA ARG A 471 7.98 -4.74 4.23
C ARG A 471 7.70 -3.59 3.27
N ILE A 472 6.62 -3.64 2.48
CA ILE A 472 6.13 -2.46 1.74
C ILE A 472 5.70 -1.39 2.75
N GLY A 473 4.90 -1.76 3.77
CA GLY A 473 4.45 -0.84 4.81
C GLY A 473 5.59 -0.20 5.61
N GLU A 474 6.67 -0.92 5.90
CA GLU A 474 7.89 -0.37 6.51
C GLU A 474 8.62 0.63 5.60
N ILE A 475 8.80 0.29 4.32
CA ILE A 475 9.48 1.15 3.34
C ILE A 475 8.69 2.44 3.09
N LEU A 476 7.36 2.34 2.96
CA LEU A 476 6.47 3.48 2.73
C LEU A 476 6.35 4.38 3.96
N ARG A 477 6.11 3.81 5.15
CA ARG A 477 5.97 4.57 6.40
C ARG A 477 7.17 5.46 6.66
N HIS A 478 8.38 4.95 6.43
CA HIS A 478 9.58 5.77 6.59
C HIS A 478 9.55 7.04 5.75
N TRP A 479 9.12 6.96 4.49
CA TRP A 479 8.97 8.13 3.63
C TRP A 479 7.80 9.03 4.06
N GLU A 480 6.69 8.43 4.53
CA GLU A 480 5.50 9.18 4.93
C GLU A 480 5.65 9.92 6.28
N ASP A 481 6.59 9.50 7.14
CA ASP A 481 6.87 10.13 8.44
C ASP A 481 7.44 11.56 8.32
N ASP A 482 8.36 11.84 7.37
CA ASP A 482 8.84 13.20 7.02
C ASP A 482 9.30 13.30 5.55
N ALA A 483 8.38 13.12 4.60
CA ALA A 483 8.68 13.12 3.16
C ALA A 483 9.49 14.35 2.70
N SER A 484 9.27 15.51 3.33
CA SER A 484 10.01 16.74 3.03
C SER A 484 11.44 16.72 3.59
N GLY A 485 11.67 16.16 4.78
CA GLY A 485 13.00 15.97 5.35
C GLY A 485 13.82 14.93 4.61
N HIS A 486 13.19 13.82 4.21
CA HIS A 486 13.79 12.78 3.38
C HIS A 486 14.21 13.35 2.02
N GLN A 487 13.31 14.08 1.33
CA GLN A 487 13.64 14.75 0.07
C GLN A 487 14.80 15.76 0.23
N ARG A 488 14.73 16.70 1.18
CA ARG A 488 15.82 17.68 1.43
C ARG A 488 17.18 17.01 1.71
N SER A 489 17.16 15.87 2.38
CA SER A 489 18.37 15.09 2.69
C SER A 489 18.95 14.43 1.45
N LEU A 490 18.11 13.86 0.59
CA LEU A 490 18.52 13.25 -0.68
C LEU A 490 19.03 14.29 -1.69
N ASP A 491 18.36 15.45 -1.78
CA ASP A 491 18.81 16.60 -2.57
C ASP A 491 20.18 17.11 -2.08
N ARG A 492 20.40 17.16 -0.75
CA ARG A 492 21.72 17.52 -0.17
C ARG A 492 22.80 16.53 -0.60
N ILE A 493 22.53 15.22 -0.62
CA ILE A 493 23.49 14.21 -1.11
C ILE A 493 23.77 14.41 -2.60
N ALA A 494 22.75 14.61 -3.43
CA ALA A 494 22.89 14.88 -4.86
C ALA A 494 23.74 16.14 -5.13
N SER A 495 23.60 17.18 -4.31
CA SER A 495 24.39 18.42 -4.45
C SER A 495 25.89 18.21 -4.21
N TYR A 496 26.28 17.31 -3.30
CA TYR A 496 27.68 16.96 -3.06
C TYR A 496 28.22 15.90 -4.03
N VAL A 497 27.37 14.99 -4.51
CA VAL A 497 27.75 13.85 -5.38
C VAL A 497 26.77 13.76 -6.54
N PRO A 498 26.95 14.52 -7.65
CA PRO A 498 25.98 14.59 -8.75
C PRO A 498 25.64 13.24 -9.39
N ALA A 499 26.56 12.28 -9.36
CA ALA A 499 26.33 10.90 -9.83
C ALA A 499 25.20 10.15 -9.08
N PHE A 500 24.82 10.63 -7.88
CA PHE A 500 23.70 10.09 -7.10
C PHE A 500 22.33 10.47 -7.67
N ALA A 501 22.22 11.55 -8.44
CA ALA A 501 20.94 12.11 -8.87
C ALA A 501 20.10 11.14 -9.74
N THR A 502 20.75 10.32 -10.60
CA THR A 502 20.02 9.36 -11.45
C THR A 502 19.50 8.16 -10.65
N PRO A 503 20.32 7.43 -9.85
CA PRO A 503 19.83 6.39 -8.93
C PRO A 503 18.78 6.89 -7.93
N TYR A 504 18.89 8.14 -7.47
CA TYR A 504 17.88 8.78 -6.62
C TYR A 504 16.54 8.95 -7.34
N ALA A 505 16.52 9.43 -8.59
CA ALA A 505 15.30 9.56 -9.39
C ALA A 505 14.67 8.20 -9.75
N GLU A 506 15.49 7.15 -9.93
CA GLU A 506 15.05 5.76 -10.10
C GLU A 506 14.38 5.23 -8.81
N ALA A 507 15.03 5.40 -7.65
CA ALA A 507 14.47 5.04 -6.35
C ALA A 507 13.15 5.78 -6.04
N LEU A 508 13.04 7.08 -6.34
CA LEU A 508 11.76 7.80 -6.23
C LEU A 508 10.68 7.30 -7.20
N SER A 509 11.06 6.67 -8.31
CA SER A 509 10.12 6.05 -9.24
C SER A 509 9.65 4.68 -8.72
N HIS A 510 10.54 3.90 -8.11
CA HIS A 510 10.21 2.68 -7.38
C HIS A 510 9.32 2.94 -6.16
N LEU A 511 9.62 3.98 -5.36
CA LEU A 511 8.77 4.44 -4.25
C LEU A 511 7.36 4.77 -4.74
N ARG A 512 7.22 5.60 -5.78
CA ARG A 512 5.91 5.98 -6.33
C ARG A 512 5.13 4.77 -6.85
N ARG A 513 5.81 3.73 -7.37
CA ARG A 513 5.16 2.46 -7.73
C ARG A 513 4.64 1.73 -6.49
N LEU A 514 5.43 1.63 -5.41
CA LEU A 514 4.97 1.03 -4.15
C LEU A 514 3.79 1.81 -3.52
N GLN A 515 3.78 3.14 -3.56
CA GLN A 515 2.66 3.95 -3.08
C GLN A 515 1.38 3.75 -3.91
N SER A 516 1.52 3.64 -5.24
CA SER A 516 0.38 3.27 -6.10
C SER A 516 -0.13 1.86 -5.78
N ASP A 517 0.79 0.92 -5.52
CA ASP A 517 0.50 -0.47 -5.27
C ASP A 517 -0.12 -0.71 -3.88
N ASP A 518 0.24 0.08 -2.87
CA ASP A 518 -0.44 0.10 -1.56
C ASP A 518 -1.94 0.42 -1.72
N SER A 519 -2.23 1.56 -2.35
CA SER A 519 -3.59 2.09 -2.47
C SER A 519 -4.57 1.19 -3.25
N VAL A 520 -4.03 0.28 -4.08
CA VAL A 520 -4.80 -0.65 -4.92
C VAL A 520 -4.73 -2.09 -4.39
N TYR A 521 -3.51 -2.62 -4.21
CA TYR A 521 -3.29 -4.04 -3.91
C TYR A 521 -3.24 -4.33 -2.42
N LEU A 522 -2.52 -3.58 -1.58
CA LEU A 522 -2.51 -3.86 -0.12
C LEU A 522 -3.91 -3.68 0.46
N ALA A 523 -4.57 -2.58 0.11
CA ALA A 523 -5.98 -2.33 0.44
C ALA A 523 -6.96 -3.40 -0.12
N ALA A 524 -6.59 -4.15 -1.17
CA ALA A 524 -7.36 -5.32 -1.63
C ALA A 524 -6.99 -6.59 -0.85
N ILE A 525 -5.71 -6.81 -0.55
CA ILE A 525 -5.24 -7.97 0.19
C ILE A 525 -5.81 -7.98 1.62
N ASP A 526 -5.90 -6.84 2.30
CA ASP A 526 -6.52 -6.78 3.64
C ASP A 526 -8.01 -7.14 3.62
N ARG A 527 -8.75 -6.73 2.58
CA ARG A 527 -10.15 -7.15 2.38
C ARG A 527 -10.25 -8.65 2.11
N LEU A 528 -9.28 -9.22 1.39
CA LEU A 528 -9.19 -10.66 1.14
C LEU A 528 -8.81 -11.46 2.40
N LYS A 529 -7.81 -10.99 3.18
CA LYS A 529 -7.43 -11.53 4.48
C LYS A 529 -8.63 -11.58 5.44
N ALA A 530 -9.35 -10.46 5.57
CA ALA A 530 -10.55 -10.37 6.40
C ALA A 530 -11.65 -11.33 5.91
N SER A 531 -11.83 -11.47 4.59
CA SER A 531 -12.79 -12.41 3.99
C SER A 531 -12.41 -13.88 4.28
N ILE A 532 -11.14 -14.25 4.14
CA ILE A 532 -10.64 -15.60 4.46
C ILE A 532 -10.84 -15.91 5.94
N ALA A 533 -10.40 -15.03 6.84
CA ALA A 533 -10.57 -15.21 8.28
C ALA A 533 -12.04 -15.36 8.68
N LYS A 534 -12.92 -14.52 8.11
CA LYS A 534 -14.37 -14.58 8.31
C LYS A 534 -14.94 -15.94 7.88
N GLU A 535 -14.77 -16.36 6.63
CA GLU A 535 -15.40 -17.59 6.14
C GLU A 535 -14.81 -18.86 6.78
N LEU A 536 -13.53 -18.86 7.16
CA LEU A 536 -12.92 -19.92 7.97
C LEU A 536 -13.49 -19.99 9.40
N SER A 537 -13.66 -18.85 10.07
CA SER A 537 -14.27 -18.80 11.41
C SER A 537 -15.72 -19.29 11.41
N GLN A 538 -16.46 -19.02 10.32
CA GLN A 538 -17.85 -19.43 10.10
C GLN A 538 -18.00 -20.89 9.59
N ASP A 539 -16.90 -21.66 9.48
CA ASP A 539 -16.87 -23.03 8.93
C ASP A 539 -17.46 -23.13 7.49
N ARG A 540 -17.36 -22.06 6.68
CA ARG A 540 -17.84 -21.95 5.27
C ARG A 540 -16.70 -21.86 4.24
N ALA A 541 -15.63 -22.64 4.43
CA ALA A 541 -14.41 -22.52 3.65
C ALA A 541 -14.63 -22.71 2.14
N GLU A 542 -15.63 -23.50 1.74
CA GLU A 542 -16.03 -23.76 0.35
C GLU A 542 -16.28 -22.46 -0.44
N ALA A 543 -16.84 -21.43 0.20
CA ALA A 543 -17.14 -20.14 -0.43
C ALA A 543 -15.89 -19.40 -0.92
N LEU A 544 -14.72 -19.66 -0.31
CA LEU A 544 -13.47 -19.01 -0.66
C LEU A 544 -12.95 -19.39 -2.06
N GLN A 545 -13.42 -20.50 -2.64
CA GLN A 545 -13.05 -20.86 -4.02
C GLN A 545 -13.50 -19.79 -5.04
N GLY A 546 -14.70 -19.23 -4.87
CA GLY A 546 -15.20 -18.14 -5.69
C GLY A 546 -14.45 -16.83 -5.44
N VAL A 547 -14.26 -16.46 -4.17
CA VAL A 547 -13.57 -15.23 -3.76
C VAL A 547 -12.12 -15.21 -4.27
N LEU A 548 -11.39 -16.33 -4.15
CA LEU A 548 -10.01 -16.47 -4.64
C LEU A 548 -9.89 -16.56 -6.17
N SER A 549 -11.02 -16.65 -6.89
CA SER A 549 -11.07 -16.52 -8.35
C SER A 549 -11.34 -15.06 -8.74
N GLU A 550 -12.40 -14.44 -8.18
CA GLU A 550 -12.73 -13.02 -8.41
C GLU A 550 -11.52 -12.10 -8.14
N TYR A 551 -10.80 -12.32 -7.04
CA TYR A 551 -9.62 -11.53 -6.70
C TYR A 551 -8.42 -11.77 -7.63
N ALA A 552 -8.29 -12.93 -8.27
CA ALA A 552 -7.23 -13.18 -9.23
C ALA A 552 -7.51 -12.47 -10.56
N ASP A 553 -8.76 -12.54 -11.04
CA ASP A 553 -9.20 -11.88 -12.27
C ASP A 553 -9.14 -10.35 -12.13
N LYS A 554 -9.53 -9.83 -10.96
CA LYS A 554 -9.60 -8.40 -10.66
C LYS A 554 -8.25 -7.74 -10.34
N TYR A 555 -7.28 -8.51 -9.84
CA TYR A 555 -5.96 -8.01 -9.43
C TYR A 555 -4.82 -8.86 -10.02
N PRO A 556 -4.51 -8.79 -11.33
CA PRO A 556 -3.57 -9.72 -11.98
C PRO A 556 -2.12 -9.73 -11.44
N ARG A 557 -1.70 -8.70 -10.69
CA ARG A 557 -0.39 -8.67 -9.99
C ARG A 557 -0.46 -9.18 -8.53
N LEU A 558 -1.58 -9.74 -8.08
CA LEU A 558 -1.74 -10.33 -6.75
C LEU A 558 -1.09 -11.73 -6.71
N GLY A 559 0.13 -11.80 -6.19
CA GLY A 559 0.90 -13.03 -6.06
C GLY A 559 0.56 -13.84 -4.81
N GLY A 560 0.86 -15.14 -4.85
CA GLY A 560 0.80 -16.02 -3.67
C GLY A 560 -0.55 -16.69 -3.42
N LEU A 561 -1.60 -16.38 -4.18
CA LEU A 561 -2.93 -17.00 -4.07
C LEU A 561 -2.90 -18.53 -4.19
N ASP A 562 -1.96 -19.10 -4.94
CA ASP A 562 -1.89 -20.55 -5.15
C ASP A 562 -1.51 -21.34 -3.89
N ARG A 563 -0.80 -20.71 -2.94
CA ARG A 563 -0.59 -21.27 -1.60
C ARG A 563 -1.89 -21.27 -0.80
N VAL A 564 -2.66 -20.18 -0.86
CA VAL A 564 -4.01 -20.08 -0.26
C VAL A 564 -4.96 -21.13 -0.86
N ARG A 565 -4.87 -21.40 -2.18
CA ARG A 565 -5.63 -22.44 -2.87
C ARG A 565 -5.15 -23.87 -2.56
N ALA A 566 -3.88 -24.07 -2.23
CA ALA A 566 -3.36 -25.35 -1.74
C ALA A 566 -3.84 -25.62 -0.31
N ASP A 567 -3.67 -24.64 0.59
CA ASP A 567 -4.17 -24.68 1.96
C ASP A 567 -5.69 -24.88 2.01
N LEU A 568 -6.47 -24.19 1.17
CA LEU A 568 -7.92 -24.36 1.11
C LEU A 568 -8.34 -25.79 0.73
N ARG A 569 -7.67 -26.42 -0.25
CA ARG A 569 -7.94 -27.83 -0.60
C ARG A 569 -7.60 -28.76 0.56
N ASN A 570 -6.39 -28.60 1.12
CA ASN A 570 -5.94 -29.33 2.31
C ASN A 570 -6.90 -29.20 3.50
N TYR A 571 -7.54 -28.04 3.67
CA TYR A 571 -8.49 -27.76 4.74
C TYR A 571 -9.88 -28.36 4.49
N LEU A 572 -10.39 -28.31 3.25
CA LEU A 572 -11.65 -28.95 2.87
C LEU A 572 -11.56 -30.49 2.93
N ASP A 573 -10.42 -31.04 2.52
CA ASP A 573 -10.09 -32.46 2.68
C ASP A 573 -10.05 -32.84 4.18
N LEU A 574 -9.39 -32.02 5.02
CA LEU A 574 -9.37 -32.21 6.47
C LEU A 574 -10.79 -32.19 7.06
N GLN A 575 -11.61 -31.18 6.75
CA GLN A 575 -13.00 -31.08 7.22
C GLN A 575 -13.84 -32.29 6.78
N THR A 576 -13.56 -32.84 5.60
CA THR A 576 -14.22 -34.06 5.09
C THR A 576 -13.82 -35.28 5.93
N GLN A 577 -12.52 -35.51 6.19
CA GLN A 577 -12.08 -36.63 7.03
C GLN A 577 -12.50 -36.48 8.50
N MET A 578 -12.59 -35.24 9.02
CA MET A 578 -13.13 -34.95 10.35
C MET A 578 -14.62 -35.34 10.51
N ARG A 579 -15.38 -35.37 9.41
CA ARG A 579 -16.77 -35.83 9.38
C ARG A 579 -16.89 -37.35 9.12
N GLY A 580 -15.79 -38.02 8.76
CA GLY A 580 -15.77 -39.45 8.38
C GLY A 580 -16.05 -40.44 9.53
N PRO A 581 -16.44 -41.68 9.20
CA PRO A 581 -16.79 -42.73 10.17
C PRO A 581 -15.59 -43.51 10.73
N SER A 582 -14.37 -43.27 10.22
CA SER A 582 -13.13 -43.95 10.64
C SER A 582 -12.02 -42.92 10.90
N LEU A 583 -11.12 -43.23 11.83
CA LEU A 583 -9.93 -42.44 12.11
C LEU A 583 -8.81 -42.64 11.06
N ALA A 584 -8.75 -43.80 10.40
CA ALA A 584 -7.60 -44.17 9.58
C ALA A 584 -7.27 -43.19 8.43
N PRO A 585 -8.23 -42.64 7.67
CA PRO A 585 -7.94 -41.62 6.65
C PRO A 585 -7.42 -40.32 7.24
N LEU A 586 -7.99 -39.87 8.37
CA LEU A 586 -7.59 -38.65 9.06
C LEU A 586 -6.16 -38.75 9.60
N VAL A 587 -5.80 -39.87 10.25
CA VAL A 587 -4.43 -40.10 10.76
C VAL A 587 -3.42 -40.16 9.61
N ALA A 588 -3.76 -40.81 8.49
CA ALA A 588 -2.91 -40.89 7.30
C ALA A 588 -2.72 -39.53 6.58
N MET A 589 -3.64 -38.59 6.78
CA MET A 589 -3.58 -37.21 6.29
C MET A 589 -2.78 -36.31 7.24
N MET A 590 -3.11 -36.31 8.54
CA MET A 590 -2.50 -35.42 9.55
C MET A 590 -0.97 -35.57 9.68
N SER A 591 -0.42 -36.76 9.41
CA SER A 591 1.04 -36.98 9.39
C SER A 591 1.78 -36.29 8.23
N LYS A 592 1.04 -35.83 7.20
CA LYS A 592 1.58 -35.14 6.00
C LYS A 592 1.10 -33.69 5.88
N LEU A 593 0.00 -33.35 6.56
CA LEU A 593 -0.68 -32.07 6.44
C LEU A 593 0.19 -30.92 6.97
N LYS A 594 0.43 -29.93 6.11
CA LYS A 594 1.06 -28.66 6.46
C LYS A 594 0.29 -27.54 5.77
N PHE A 595 0.11 -26.44 6.48
CA PHE A 595 -0.48 -25.22 5.95
C PHE A 595 0.62 -24.16 5.83
N GLU A 596 0.69 -23.49 4.69
CA GLU A 596 1.75 -22.49 4.41
C GLU A 596 1.36 -21.07 4.83
N THR A 597 0.06 -20.78 4.93
CA THR A 597 -0.46 -19.42 5.14
C THR A 597 -1.07 -19.23 6.54
N PRO A 598 -0.91 -18.03 7.15
CA PRO A 598 -1.30 -17.78 8.54
C PRO A 598 -2.74 -18.17 8.93
N PRO A 599 -3.82 -17.84 8.18
CA PRO A 599 -5.18 -18.11 8.65
C PRO A 599 -5.51 -19.61 8.68
N PHE A 600 -4.89 -20.41 7.81
CA PHE A 600 -5.06 -21.86 7.82
C PHE A 600 -4.18 -22.53 8.89
N GLN A 601 -2.98 -22.00 9.15
CA GLN A 601 -2.16 -22.41 10.30
C GLN A 601 -2.88 -22.14 11.64
N GLU A 602 -3.44 -20.95 11.82
CA GLU A 602 -4.20 -20.59 13.01
C GLU A 602 -5.46 -21.48 13.15
N ARG A 603 -6.24 -21.62 12.08
CA ARG A 603 -7.45 -22.47 12.12
C ARG A 603 -7.10 -23.94 12.40
N TYR A 604 -5.99 -24.46 11.87
CA TYR A 604 -5.52 -25.80 12.19
C TYR A 604 -5.06 -25.94 13.65
N ALA A 605 -4.43 -24.91 14.24
CA ALA A 605 -4.09 -24.90 15.67
C ALA A 605 -5.36 -24.89 16.55
N GLN A 606 -6.36 -24.07 16.22
CA GLN A 606 -7.67 -24.05 16.89
C GLN A 606 -8.38 -25.42 16.83
N LEU A 607 -8.33 -26.10 15.68
CA LEU A 607 -8.89 -27.45 15.51
C LEU A 607 -8.07 -28.51 16.25
N SER A 608 -6.74 -28.37 16.29
CA SER A 608 -5.81 -29.27 17.00
C SER A 608 -6.01 -29.25 18.51
N ALA A 609 -6.40 -28.11 19.08
CA ALA A 609 -6.73 -28.00 20.50
C ALA A 609 -8.10 -28.63 20.87
N ASN A 610 -9.11 -28.51 19.99
CA ASN A 610 -10.52 -28.67 20.39
C ASN A 610 -11.34 -29.73 19.64
N ARG A 611 -10.90 -30.21 18.45
CA ARG A 611 -11.71 -31.12 17.59
C ARG A 611 -10.91 -32.29 17.00
N LEU A 612 -9.62 -32.16 16.75
CA LEU A 612 -8.79 -33.23 16.18
C LEU A 612 -8.33 -34.24 17.25
N PRO A 613 -7.91 -35.47 16.86
CA PRO A 613 -7.30 -36.41 17.80
C PRO A 613 -5.97 -35.86 18.34
N SER A 614 -5.71 -36.07 19.64
CA SER A 614 -4.44 -35.68 20.26
C SER A 614 -3.29 -36.57 19.78
N GLN A 615 -2.04 -36.11 19.94
CA GLN A 615 -0.85 -36.89 19.54
C GLN A 615 -0.73 -38.26 20.24
N ASP A 616 -1.23 -38.37 21.47
CA ASP A 616 -1.36 -39.65 22.20
C ASP A 616 -2.40 -40.59 21.56
N VAL A 617 -3.56 -40.06 21.13
CA VAL A 617 -4.55 -40.84 20.36
C VAL A 617 -3.98 -41.26 19.01
N LEU A 618 -3.32 -40.37 18.28
CA LEU A 618 -2.74 -40.65 16.97
C LEU A 618 -1.72 -41.80 17.05
N SER A 619 -0.69 -41.67 17.89
CA SER A 619 0.39 -42.67 18.05
C SER A 619 -0.11 -44.03 18.54
N ARG A 620 -1.09 -44.06 19.47
CA ARG A 620 -1.77 -45.30 19.88
C ARG A 620 -2.59 -45.90 18.75
N TYR A 621 -3.30 -45.08 17.97
CA TYR A 621 -4.13 -45.54 16.87
C TYR A 621 -3.30 -46.13 15.71
N GLU A 622 -2.12 -45.57 15.42
CA GLU A 622 -1.19 -46.19 14.46
C GLU A 622 -0.69 -47.55 14.95
N SER A 623 -0.33 -47.66 16.24
CA SER A 623 0.06 -48.93 16.87
C SER A 623 -1.06 -49.98 16.80
N VAL A 624 -2.31 -49.58 17.02
CA VAL A 624 -3.52 -50.42 16.86
C VAL A 624 -3.71 -50.87 15.40
N ARG A 625 -3.62 -49.94 14.45
CA ARG A 625 -3.82 -50.17 13.02
C ARG A 625 -2.82 -51.19 12.49
N ASP A 626 -1.57 -51.06 12.90
CA ASP A 626 -0.49 -51.90 12.38
C ASP A 626 -0.47 -53.28 13.08
N ALA A 627 -0.88 -53.36 14.35
CA ALA A 627 -1.22 -54.63 15.01
C ALA A 627 -2.38 -55.36 14.31
N TRP A 628 -3.48 -54.67 13.96
CA TRP A 628 -4.63 -55.25 13.25
C TRP A 628 -4.23 -55.80 11.87
N ARG A 629 -3.47 -55.00 11.09
CA ARG A 629 -2.92 -55.40 9.79
C ARG A 629 -1.93 -56.58 9.87
N SER A 630 -1.31 -56.78 11.04
CA SER A 630 -0.41 -57.90 11.32
C SER A 630 -1.10 -59.12 11.93
N GLY A 631 -2.44 -59.11 12.06
CA GLY A 631 -3.20 -60.21 12.66
C GLY A 631 -3.10 -60.30 14.19
N GLN A 632 -2.51 -59.30 14.85
CA GLN A 632 -2.35 -59.23 16.31
C GLN A 632 -3.66 -58.73 16.96
N SER A 633 -4.75 -59.45 16.69
CA SER A 633 -6.14 -59.06 16.97
C SER A 633 -6.36 -58.62 18.42
N VAL A 634 -5.81 -59.37 19.37
CA VAL A 634 -5.94 -59.12 20.81
C VAL A 634 -5.28 -57.79 21.19
N GLN A 635 -4.09 -57.50 20.65
CA GLN A 635 -3.36 -56.26 20.91
C GLN A 635 -4.04 -55.03 20.30
N ALA A 636 -4.59 -55.16 19.09
CA ALA A 636 -5.37 -54.09 18.46
C ALA A 636 -6.67 -53.78 19.23
N ILE A 637 -7.38 -54.82 19.70
CA ILE A 637 -8.61 -54.67 20.49
C ILE A 637 -8.31 -54.07 21.88
N ASP A 638 -7.26 -54.56 22.56
CA ASP A 638 -6.80 -54.03 23.85
C ASP A 638 -6.35 -52.56 23.75
N GLY A 639 -5.62 -52.20 22.68
CA GLY A 639 -5.20 -50.83 22.40
C GLY A 639 -6.37 -49.87 22.17
N LEU A 640 -7.43 -50.30 21.45
CA LEU A 640 -8.66 -49.52 21.32
C LEU A 640 -9.43 -49.39 22.63
N GLN A 641 -9.44 -50.43 23.47
CA GLN A 641 -10.05 -50.37 24.81
C GLN A 641 -9.30 -49.46 25.80
N LYS A 642 -8.02 -49.18 25.54
CA LYS A 642 -7.15 -48.29 26.33
C LYS A 642 -6.92 -46.92 25.68
N MET A 643 -7.72 -46.58 24.68
CA MET A 643 -7.72 -45.25 24.05
C MET A 643 -8.37 -44.23 25.01
N PRO A 644 -7.81 -43.03 25.21
CA PRO A 644 -8.40 -42.04 26.12
C PRO A 644 -9.74 -41.50 25.59
N ALA A 645 -10.60 -41.07 26.50
CA ALA A 645 -11.89 -40.46 26.18
C ALA A 645 -11.72 -39.07 25.53
N GLY A 646 -12.59 -38.72 24.57
CA GLY A 646 -12.57 -37.42 23.90
C GLY A 646 -13.46 -37.37 22.66
N PRO A 647 -13.34 -36.33 21.80
CA PRO A 647 -14.24 -36.08 20.65
C PRO A 647 -14.31 -37.16 19.55
N TRP A 648 -13.58 -38.26 19.72
CA TRP A 648 -13.47 -39.39 18.79
C TRP A 648 -13.91 -40.72 19.40
N SER A 649 -14.35 -40.75 20.67
CA SER A 649 -14.72 -41.97 21.38
C SER A 649 -15.84 -42.77 20.71
N ASP A 650 -16.84 -42.13 20.10
CA ASP A 650 -17.89 -42.82 19.33
C ASP A 650 -17.33 -43.63 18.14
N VAL A 651 -16.39 -43.06 17.40
CA VAL A 651 -15.73 -43.72 16.25
C VAL A 651 -14.81 -44.84 16.74
N ILE A 652 -14.04 -44.59 17.81
CA ILE A 652 -13.20 -45.60 18.46
C ILE A 652 -14.04 -46.78 18.97
N ALA A 653 -15.21 -46.52 19.58
CA ALA A 653 -16.12 -47.54 20.06
C ALA A 653 -16.79 -48.33 18.91
N THR A 654 -17.14 -47.65 17.82
CA THR A 654 -17.69 -48.28 16.61
C THR A 654 -16.66 -49.20 15.96
N GLU A 655 -15.42 -48.74 15.78
CA GLU A 655 -14.32 -49.55 15.24
C GLU A 655 -13.95 -50.71 16.17
N LEU A 656 -13.94 -50.49 17.49
CA LEU A 656 -13.74 -51.54 18.49
C LEU A 656 -14.82 -52.63 18.43
N ALA A 657 -16.09 -52.25 18.24
CA ALA A 657 -17.18 -53.20 18.09
C ALA A 657 -17.02 -54.05 16.82
N HIS A 658 -16.68 -53.42 15.68
CA HIS A 658 -16.37 -54.11 14.43
C HIS A 658 -15.21 -55.09 14.58
N LYS A 659 -14.05 -54.63 15.10
CA LYS A 659 -12.87 -55.49 15.29
C LYS A 659 -13.13 -56.66 16.25
N LYS A 660 -13.92 -56.46 17.31
CA LYS A 660 -14.37 -57.55 18.19
C LYS A 660 -15.24 -58.57 17.46
N ALA A 661 -16.19 -58.13 16.63
CA ALA A 661 -17.03 -59.01 15.84
C ALA A 661 -16.21 -59.84 14.82
N VAL A 662 -15.31 -59.19 14.08
CA VAL A 662 -14.42 -59.85 13.11
C VAL A 662 -13.52 -60.89 13.80
N ALA A 663 -12.87 -60.54 14.91
CA ALA A 663 -12.00 -61.46 15.63
C ALA A 663 -12.76 -62.67 16.22
N ALA A 664 -13.99 -62.46 16.72
CA ALA A 664 -14.84 -63.55 17.22
C ALA A 664 -15.30 -64.49 16.08
N GLN A 665 -15.81 -63.93 14.99
CA GLN A 665 -16.25 -64.71 13.82
C GLN A 665 -15.09 -65.52 13.22
N PHE A 666 -13.88 -64.94 13.11
CA PHE A 666 -12.70 -65.68 12.67
C PHE A 666 -12.36 -66.86 13.59
N ALA A 667 -12.42 -66.66 14.91
CA ALA A 667 -12.20 -67.75 15.86
C ALA A 667 -13.23 -68.87 15.71
N ASP A 668 -14.48 -68.55 15.40
CA ASP A 668 -15.53 -69.55 15.13
C ASP A 668 -15.33 -70.28 13.79
N VAL A 669 -14.86 -69.58 12.74
CA VAL A 669 -14.44 -70.22 11.48
C VAL A 669 -13.29 -71.21 11.71
N GLN A 670 -12.30 -70.86 12.55
CA GLN A 670 -11.20 -71.77 12.89
C GLN A 670 -11.67 -72.98 13.72
N LYS A 671 -12.58 -72.79 14.70
CA LYS A 671 -13.21 -73.91 15.44
C LYS A 671 -14.01 -74.83 14.53
N ALA A 672 -14.67 -74.28 13.51
CA ALA A 672 -15.47 -75.06 12.57
C ALA A 672 -14.61 -75.84 11.56
N ARG A 673 -13.30 -75.58 11.44
CA ARG A 673 -12.44 -76.17 10.41
C ARG A 673 -12.37 -77.70 10.52
N GLY A 674 -12.64 -78.37 9.39
CA GLY A 674 -12.79 -79.84 9.32
C GLY A 674 -14.18 -80.36 9.71
N THR A 675 -15.10 -79.51 10.17
CA THR A 675 -16.50 -79.90 10.40
C THR A 675 -17.37 -79.60 9.17
N LYS A 676 -18.59 -80.17 9.14
CA LYS A 676 -19.54 -79.94 8.04
C LYS A 676 -20.03 -78.48 7.93
N SER A 677 -19.98 -77.71 9.02
CA SER A 677 -20.39 -76.29 9.05
C SER A 677 -19.23 -75.32 8.79
N TYR A 678 -18.04 -75.81 8.46
CA TYR A 678 -16.89 -74.95 8.11
C TYR A 678 -17.21 -73.99 6.96
N GLU A 679 -17.84 -74.51 5.91
CA GLU A 679 -18.17 -73.79 4.67
C GLU A 679 -19.14 -72.62 4.93
N ASP A 680 -20.24 -72.87 5.65
CA ASP A 680 -21.22 -71.84 6.01
C ASP A 680 -20.61 -70.75 6.92
N ALA A 681 -19.76 -71.14 7.87
CA ALA A 681 -19.06 -70.22 8.76
C ALA A 681 -18.05 -69.35 7.98
N LEU A 682 -17.24 -69.98 7.12
CA LEU A 682 -16.25 -69.35 6.25
C LEU A 682 -16.88 -68.33 5.30
N LEU A 683 -17.93 -68.72 4.56
CA LEU A 683 -18.60 -67.83 3.60
C LEU A 683 -19.41 -66.73 4.28
N THR A 684 -19.96 -66.99 5.46
CA THR A 684 -20.65 -65.95 6.25
C THR A 684 -19.66 -64.93 6.81
N PHE A 685 -18.50 -65.37 7.31
CA PHE A 685 -17.42 -64.50 7.74
C PHE A 685 -16.82 -63.67 6.59
N TYR A 686 -16.61 -64.28 5.42
CA TYR A 686 -16.06 -63.55 4.26
C TYR A 686 -16.92 -62.35 3.84
N GLY A 687 -18.25 -62.50 3.94
CA GLY A 687 -19.21 -61.43 3.64
C GLY A 687 -19.24 -60.27 4.66
N THR A 688 -18.73 -60.44 5.89
CA THR A 688 -18.69 -59.37 6.90
C THR A 688 -17.41 -58.55 6.87
N LEU A 689 -16.30 -59.12 6.38
CA LEU A 689 -14.98 -58.48 6.29
C LEU A 689 -14.95 -57.25 5.37
N ASP A 690 -14.29 -56.17 5.80
CA ASP A 690 -13.98 -55.03 4.94
C ASP A 690 -12.60 -55.25 4.25
N PRO A 691 -12.50 -55.13 2.90
CA PRO A 691 -11.24 -55.38 2.19
C PRO A 691 -10.08 -54.45 2.55
N GLU A 692 -10.35 -53.21 2.97
CA GLU A 692 -9.34 -52.19 3.27
C GLU A 692 -9.02 -52.15 4.78
N GLN A 693 -10.04 -52.34 5.64
CA GLN A 693 -9.87 -52.31 7.08
C GLN A 693 -9.42 -53.65 7.66
N ASP A 694 -9.84 -54.78 7.07
CA ASP A 694 -9.61 -56.14 7.60
C ASP A 694 -8.75 -57.02 6.68
N ALA A 695 -7.92 -56.40 5.84
CA ALA A 695 -7.10 -57.04 4.80
C ALA A 695 -6.29 -58.28 5.26
N PHE A 696 -5.87 -58.32 6.54
CA PHE A 696 -5.22 -59.51 7.13
C PHE A 696 -6.13 -60.75 7.08
N TYR A 697 -7.39 -60.60 7.49
CA TYR A 697 -8.34 -61.71 7.57
C TYR A 697 -8.78 -62.17 6.19
N VAL A 698 -9.03 -61.23 5.27
CA VAL A 698 -9.35 -61.52 3.87
C VAL A 698 -8.24 -62.39 3.27
N LYS A 699 -6.98 -61.92 3.35
CA LYS A 699 -5.80 -62.68 2.91
C LYS A 699 -5.63 -64.05 3.61
N SER A 700 -6.07 -64.15 4.87
CA SER A 700 -5.97 -65.39 5.66
C SER A 700 -7.01 -66.44 5.30
N VAL A 701 -8.15 -66.06 4.72
CA VAL A 701 -9.23 -66.98 4.31
C VAL A 701 -9.42 -67.10 2.80
N ASP A 702 -8.88 -66.17 2.00
CA ASP A 702 -8.92 -66.19 0.52
C ASP A 702 -8.58 -67.57 -0.09
N PRO A 703 -7.56 -68.33 0.38
CA PRO A 703 -7.27 -69.66 -0.18
C PRO A 703 -8.38 -70.69 0.09
N ASP A 704 -8.97 -70.68 1.29
CA ASP A 704 -10.08 -71.57 1.63
C ASP A 704 -11.36 -71.14 0.86
N VAL A 705 -11.63 -69.83 0.75
CA VAL A 705 -12.79 -69.29 0.02
C VAL A 705 -12.68 -69.56 -1.49
N ALA A 706 -11.49 -69.50 -2.07
CA ALA A 706 -11.27 -69.82 -3.47
C ALA A 706 -11.68 -71.28 -3.81
N ALA A 707 -11.50 -72.22 -2.88
CA ALA A 707 -11.95 -73.61 -3.03
C ALA A 707 -13.49 -73.75 -3.03
N PHE A 708 -14.22 -72.76 -2.52
CA PHE A 708 -15.69 -72.71 -2.48
C PHE A 708 -16.30 -71.61 -3.36
N ARG A 709 -15.56 -71.09 -4.35
CA ARG A 709 -15.93 -69.90 -5.15
C ARG A 709 -17.37 -69.92 -5.69
N ASP A 710 -17.80 -71.03 -6.28
CA ASP A 710 -19.15 -71.10 -6.89
C ASP A 710 -20.27 -71.06 -5.84
N LYS A 711 -20.00 -71.56 -4.63
CA LYS A 711 -20.89 -71.44 -3.47
C LYS A 711 -20.84 -70.04 -2.86
N ALA A 712 -19.70 -69.36 -2.87
CA ALA A 712 -19.61 -67.95 -2.51
C ALA A 712 -20.46 -67.08 -3.47
N ILE A 713 -20.46 -67.39 -4.77
CA ILE A 713 -21.31 -66.74 -5.78
C ILE A 713 -22.79 -67.03 -5.51
N ALA A 714 -23.18 -68.28 -5.22
CA ALA A 714 -24.55 -68.62 -4.85
C ALA A 714 -25.00 -67.86 -3.59
N ARG A 715 -24.17 -67.84 -2.54
CA ARG A 715 -24.38 -67.10 -1.30
C ARG A 715 -24.56 -65.60 -1.53
N ALA A 716 -23.78 -65.01 -2.44
CA ALA A 716 -23.91 -63.61 -2.84
C ALA A 716 -25.24 -63.33 -3.58
N GLN A 717 -25.71 -64.26 -4.42
CA GLN A 717 -27.01 -64.16 -5.07
C GLN A 717 -28.16 -64.30 -4.06
N ASP A 718 -28.07 -65.21 -3.10
CA ASP A 718 -29.08 -65.35 -2.03
C ASP A 718 -29.23 -64.07 -1.21
N LEU A 719 -28.11 -63.46 -0.80
CA LEU A 719 -28.12 -62.17 -0.10
C LEU A 719 -28.84 -61.10 -0.95
N LEU A 720 -28.54 -61.00 -2.25
CA LEU A 720 -29.14 -60.00 -3.13
C LEU A 720 -30.63 -60.29 -3.43
N ASN A 721 -31.05 -61.55 -3.47
CA ASN A 721 -32.46 -61.95 -3.53
C ASN A 721 -33.22 -61.53 -2.26
N ARG A 722 -32.62 -61.68 -1.07
CA ARG A 722 -33.23 -61.23 0.20
C ARG A 722 -33.30 -59.70 0.25
N ALA A 723 -32.23 -59.00 -0.16
CA ALA A 723 -32.21 -57.54 -0.27
C ALA A 723 -33.31 -57.03 -1.22
N GLN A 724 -33.47 -57.62 -2.41
CA GLN A 724 -34.56 -57.30 -3.34
C GLN A 724 -35.93 -57.50 -2.68
N THR A 725 -36.11 -58.58 -1.92
CA THR A 725 -37.36 -58.89 -1.22
C THR A 725 -37.69 -57.83 -0.16
N GLN A 726 -36.73 -57.52 0.71
CA GLN A 726 -36.87 -56.51 1.77
C GLN A 726 -37.07 -55.10 1.19
N TRP A 727 -36.35 -54.74 0.12
CA TRP A 727 -36.48 -53.47 -0.58
C TRP A 727 -37.86 -53.31 -1.24
N THR A 728 -38.36 -54.38 -1.86
CA THR A 728 -39.72 -54.40 -2.44
C THR A 728 -40.77 -54.23 -1.36
N GLN A 729 -40.61 -54.90 -0.20
CA GLN A 729 -41.52 -54.76 0.93
C GLN A 729 -41.47 -53.37 1.57
N TYR A 730 -40.28 -52.78 1.74
CA TYR A 730 -40.10 -51.39 2.19
C TYR A 730 -40.86 -50.42 1.28
N ARG A 731 -40.62 -50.50 -0.04
CA ARG A 731 -41.28 -49.64 -1.02
C ARG A 731 -42.79 -49.84 -1.09
N ALA A 732 -43.28 -51.08 -0.95
CA ALA A 732 -44.71 -51.38 -0.94
C ALA A 732 -45.44 -50.85 0.31
N ASN A 733 -44.76 -50.82 1.46
CA ASN A 733 -45.29 -50.26 2.70
C ASN A 733 -45.23 -48.72 2.76
N GLY A 734 -44.45 -48.09 1.88
CA GLY A 734 -44.13 -46.66 1.91
C GLY A 734 -42.83 -46.36 2.67
N ALA A 735 -42.04 -45.44 2.11
CA ALA A 735 -40.80 -44.97 2.71
C ALA A 735 -41.04 -44.22 4.04
N ILE A 736 -40.00 -44.09 4.86
CA ILE A 736 -40.10 -43.48 6.19
C ILE A 736 -40.43 -41.98 6.03
N GLY A 737 -41.62 -41.60 6.50
CA GLY A 737 -42.19 -40.27 6.32
C GLY A 737 -41.74 -39.23 7.35
N GLY A 738 -41.91 -37.95 7.02
CA GLY A 738 -41.56 -36.85 7.91
C GLY A 738 -42.25 -36.91 9.28
N THR A 739 -43.51 -37.32 9.32
CA THR A 739 -44.28 -37.53 10.56
C THR A 739 -43.66 -38.62 11.45
N GLN A 740 -43.34 -39.79 10.90
CA GLN A 740 -42.69 -40.90 11.62
C GLN A 740 -41.31 -40.51 12.18
N ARG A 741 -40.57 -39.67 11.45
CA ARG A 741 -39.30 -39.11 11.94
C ARG A 741 -39.52 -38.14 13.11
N LEU A 742 -40.56 -37.31 13.05
CA LEU A 742 -40.94 -36.34 14.08
C LEU A 742 -41.68 -36.90 15.32
N GLU A 743 -42.19 -38.15 15.28
CA GLU A 743 -42.83 -38.79 16.44
C GLU A 743 -41.95 -38.72 17.70
N ALA A 744 -42.53 -38.34 18.84
CA ALA A 744 -41.86 -38.23 20.15
C ALA A 744 -41.43 -39.59 20.78
N GLY A 745 -41.38 -40.64 19.97
CA GLY A 745 -40.94 -41.98 20.32
C GLY A 745 -40.66 -42.78 19.05
N ILE A 746 -40.47 -44.09 19.20
CA ILE A 746 -40.27 -45.02 18.07
C ILE A 746 -41.53 -45.88 17.93
N SER A 747 -42.40 -45.53 16.99
CA SER A 747 -43.56 -46.36 16.64
C SER A 747 -43.12 -47.67 15.98
N ASP A 748 -44.00 -48.67 16.02
CA ASP A 748 -43.77 -49.93 15.32
C ASP A 748 -43.75 -49.76 13.80
N THR A 749 -44.36 -48.71 13.24
CA THR A 749 -44.27 -48.42 11.81
C THR A 749 -42.85 -47.98 11.42
N PHE A 750 -42.27 -47.02 12.16
CA PHE A 750 -40.87 -46.63 12.01
C PHE A 750 -39.93 -47.82 12.24
N ARG A 751 -40.11 -48.55 13.34
CA ARG A 751 -39.31 -49.73 13.71
C ARG A 751 -39.35 -50.82 12.63
N THR A 752 -40.48 -51.02 11.97
CA THR A 752 -40.62 -51.98 10.87
C THR A 752 -39.93 -51.50 9.60
N GLN A 753 -40.14 -50.24 9.18
CA GLN A 753 -39.48 -49.72 7.98
C GLN A 753 -37.96 -49.62 8.13
N ALA A 754 -37.49 -49.16 9.29
CA ALA A 754 -36.06 -49.06 9.58
C ALA A 754 -35.37 -50.42 9.49
N ARG A 755 -35.99 -51.49 10.05
CA ARG A 755 -35.50 -52.87 9.93
C ARG A 755 -35.50 -53.39 8.49
N LEU A 756 -36.53 -53.09 7.70
CA LEU A 756 -36.58 -53.49 6.28
C LEU A 756 -35.48 -52.81 5.47
N LEU A 757 -35.27 -51.50 5.65
CA LEU A 757 -34.26 -50.72 4.95
C LEU A 757 -32.83 -51.12 5.36
N ALA A 758 -32.56 -51.20 6.67
CA ALA A 758 -31.25 -51.61 7.17
C ALA A 758 -30.91 -53.07 6.83
N GLY A 759 -31.91 -53.96 6.85
CA GLY A 759 -31.76 -55.34 6.37
C GLY A 759 -31.43 -55.40 4.88
N ALA A 760 -32.21 -54.71 4.05
CA ALA A 760 -31.98 -54.65 2.61
C ALA A 760 -30.58 -54.11 2.26
N GLN A 761 -30.13 -53.07 2.96
CA GLN A 761 -28.80 -52.50 2.76
C GLN A 761 -27.69 -53.46 3.21
N ALA A 762 -27.82 -54.10 4.37
CA ALA A 762 -26.82 -55.03 4.86
C ALA A 762 -26.64 -56.25 3.94
N ASP A 763 -27.76 -56.84 3.49
CA ASP A 763 -27.73 -57.96 2.55
C ASP A 763 -27.22 -57.52 1.16
N ALA A 764 -27.61 -56.34 0.67
CA ALA A 764 -27.12 -55.81 -0.61
C ALA A 764 -25.61 -55.55 -0.57
N GLN A 765 -25.12 -54.86 0.45
CA GLN A 765 -23.70 -54.57 0.63
C GLN A 765 -22.90 -55.86 0.80
N GLY A 766 -23.38 -56.84 1.58
CA GLY A 766 -22.71 -58.13 1.77
C GLY A 766 -22.60 -58.92 0.45
N GLY A 767 -23.70 -59.06 -0.29
CA GLY A 767 -23.70 -59.78 -1.56
C GLY A 767 -22.80 -59.11 -2.61
N MET A 768 -22.88 -57.78 -2.77
CA MET A 768 -22.02 -57.04 -3.70
C MET A 768 -20.53 -57.11 -3.32
N ARG A 769 -20.22 -57.19 -2.02
CA ARG A 769 -18.85 -57.31 -1.52
C ARG A 769 -18.24 -58.67 -1.87
N ILE A 770 -18.95 -59.76 -1.61
CA ILE A 770 -18.52 -61.12 -2.00
C ILE A 770 -18.29 -61.19 -3.51
N PHE A 771 -19.24 -60.71 -4.32
CA PHE A 771 -19.11 -60.65 -5.79
C PHE A 771 -17.81 -59.95 -6.25
N ARG A 772 -17.47 -58.81 -5.63
CA ARG A 772 -16.26 -58.03 -5.91
C ARG A 772 -14.99 -58.75 -5.47
N GLN A 773 -15.00 -59.37 -4.29
CA GLN A 773 -13.86 -60.10 -3.72
C GLN A 773 -13.52 -61.35 -4.53
N VAL A 774 -14.51 -62.22 -4.83
CA VAL A 774 -14.29 -63.47 -5.59
C VAL A 774 -14.18 -63.26 -7.10
N LYS A 775 -14.19 -61.99 -7.55
CA LYS A 775 -14.10 -61.55 -8.96
C LYS A 775 -15.06 -62.34 -9.84
N ALA A 776 -16.35 -62.25 -9.56
CA ALA A 776 -17.39 -62.97 -10.27
C ALA A 776 -18.25 -62.07 -11.16
N ASP A 777 -18.50 -62.54 -12.37
CA ASP A 777 -19.37 -61.88 -13.33
C ASP A 777 -20.83 -61.86 -12.86
N GLY A 778 -21.59 -60.86 -13.33
CA GLY A 778 -23.00 -60.70 -12.99
C GLY A 778 -23.30 -59.77 -11.82
N ALA A 779 -22.29 -59.25 -11.11
CA ALA A 779 -22.47 -58.19 -10.10
C ALA A 779 -23.20 -56.95 -10.66
N ALA A 780 -22.93 -56.60 -11.92
CA ALA A 780 -23.50 -55.44 -12.60
C ALA A 780 -25.04 -55.44 -12.68
N LYS A 781 -25.71 -56.61 -12.68
CA LYS A 781 -27.18 -56.69 -12.70
C LYS A 781 -27.81 -56.23 -11.38
N TRP A 782 -27.04 -56.31 -10.29
CA TRP A 782 -27.47 -55.99 -8.94
C TRP A 782 -27.05 -54.59 -8.49
N GLN A 783 -25.98 -54.04 -9.09
CA GLN A 783 -25.38 -52.75 -8.74
C GLN A 783 -26.43 -51.64 -8.58
N LYS A 784 -27.31 -51.43 -9.59
CA LYS A 784 -28.37 -50.41 -9.53
C LYS A 784 -29.31 -50.55 -8.33
N MET A 785 -29.67 -51.79 -7.96
CA MET A 785 -30.53 -52.03 -6.78
C MET A 785 -29.78 -51.70 -5.49
N ALA A 786 -28.51 -52.12 -5.37
CA ALA A 786 -27.69 -51.80 -4.22
C ALA A 786 -27.50 -50.28 -4.07
N ASP A 787 -27.27 -49.57 -5.17
CA ASP A 787 -27.13 -48.11 -5.19
C ASP A 787 -28.44 -47.39 -4.79
N GLU A 788 -29.60 -47.87 -5.28
CA GLU A 788 -30.92 -47.35 -4.88
C GLU A 788 -31.19 -47.53 -3.37
N ILE A 789 -30.88 -48.72 -2.82
CA ILE A 789 -31.06 -49.03 -1.40
C ILE A 789 -30.12 -48.17 -0.54
N ASP A 790 -28.85 -48.03 -0.93
CA ASP A 790 -27.86 -47.27 -0.17
C ASP A 790 -28.19 -45.77 -0.17
N ALA A 791 -28.60 -45.23 -1.33
CA ALA A 791 -29.03 -43.84 -1.46
C ALA A 791 -30.25 -43.51 -0.57
N GLU A 792 -31.27 -44.38 -0.52
CA GLU A 792 -32.43 -44.20 0.37
C GLU A 792 -32.00 -44.26 1.85
N ALA A 793 -31.16 -45.22 2.24
CA ALA A 793 -30.64 -45.29 3.61
C ALA A 793 -29.81 -44.06 4.00
N GLN A 794 -28.99 -43.51 3.09
CA GLN A 794 -28.28 -42.26 3.31
C GLN A 794 -29.22 -41.04 3.37
N LEU A 795 -30.28 -41.01 2.56
CA LEU A 795 -31.30 -39.96 2.59
C LEU A 795 -32.03 -39.95 3.94
N GLN A 796 -32.49 -41.13 4.40
CA GLN A 796 -33.20 -41.27 5.67
C GLN A 796 -32.33 -40.91 6.89
N ARG A 797 -31.04 -41.23 6.87
CA ARG A 797 -30.08 -40.80 7.90
C ARG A 797 -29.90 -39.27 7.92
N ARG A 798 -29.71 -38.63 6.76
CA ARG A 798 -29.62 -37.15 6.67
C ARG A 798 -30.90 -36.47 7.14
N SER A 799 -32.07 -36.94 6.69
CA SER A 799 -33.37 -36.41 7.11
C SER A 799 -33.67 -36.59 8.61
N LEU A 800 -32.97 -37.49 9.32
CA LEU A 800 -33.01 -37.56 10.78
C LEU A 800 -32.01 -36.59 11.42
N GLN A 801 -30.79 -36.48 10.89
CA GLN A 801 -29.76 -35.55 11.38
C GLN A 801 -30.19 -34.07 11.25
N GLU A 802 -30.96 -33.73 10.22
CA GLU A 802 -31.59 -32.41 10.06
C GLU A 802 -32.57 -32.07 11.21
N LEU A 803 -33.16 -33.08 11.86
CA LEU A 803 -34.08 -32.93 12.99
C LEU A 803 -33.37 -32.82 14.35
N ARG A 804 -32.03 -32.64 14.39
CA ARG A 804 -31.23 -32.48 15.62
C ARG A 804 -31.68 -31.35 16.57
N MET A 805 -32.43 -30.37 16.06
CA MET A 805 -32.98 -29.25 16.83
C MET A 805 -34.45 -29.46 17.28
N VAL A 806 -35.04 -30.61 16.94
CA VAL A 806 -36.48 -30.89 17.10
C VAL A 806 -36.74 -32.19 17.86
N LEU A 807 -35.85 -33.18 17.71
CA LEU A 807 -35.89 -34.44 18.44
C LEU A 807 -34.99 -34.40 19.67
N GLU A 808 -35.42 -35.06 20.75
CA GLU A 808 -34.58 -35.39 21.90
C GLU A 808 -33.30 -36.15 21.43
N PRO A 809 -32.09 -35.76 21.86
CA PRO A 809 -30.83 -36.35 21.36
C PRO A 809 -30.79 -37.89 21.45
N GLY A 810 -31.19 -38.46 22.58
CA GLY A 810 -31.25 -39.92 22.76
C GLY A 810 -32.27 -40.60 21.84
N LEU A 811 -33.39 -39.93 21.54
CA LEU A 811 -34.39 -40.45 20.60
C LEU A 811 -33.88 -40.39 19.15
N LEU A 812 -33.15 -39.34 18.77
CA LEU A 812 -32.48 -39.24 17.48
C LEU A 812 -31.43 -40.35 17.33
N LYS A 813 -30.63 -40.59 18.37
CA LYS A 813 -29.62 -41.67 18.44
C LYS A 813 -30.24 -43.05 18.19
N ASP A 814 -31.32 -43.39 18.89
CA ASP A 814 -32.02 -44.66 18.72
C ASP A 814 -32.69 -44.80 17.34
N LYS A 815 -33.28 -43.70 16.80
CA LYS A 815 -33.84 -43.68 15.44
C LYS A 815 -32.77 -43.87 14.36
N LEU A 816 -31.59 -43.27 14.52
CA LEU A 816 -30.45 -43.46 13.60
C LEU A 816 -29.89 -44.88 13.67
N ALA A 817 -29.73 -45.44 14.87
CA ALA A 817 -29.25 -46.80 15.08
C ALA A 817 -30.14 -47.87 14.41
N LEU A 818 -31.47 -47.67 14.44
CA LEU A 818 -32.43 -48.56 13.77
C LEU A 818 -32.32 -48.55 12.23
N ILE A 819 -31.82 -47.46 11.63
CA ILE A 819 -31.53 -47.35 10.19
C ILE A 819 -30.04 -47.66 9.94
N GLY A 820 -29.32 -48.27 10.89
CA GLY A 820 -27.90 -48.63 10.74
C GLY A 820 -26.95 -47.44 10.59
N GLY A 821 -27.36 -46.23 11.01
CA GLY A 821 -26.47 -45.08 11.13
C GLY A 821 -25.71 -45.10 12.46
N ALA A 822 -24.49 -44.56 12.48
CA ALA A 822 -23.80 -44.27 13.74
C ALA A 822 -24.57 -43.20 14.52
N GLY A 823 -24.97 -43.51 15.76
CA GLY A 823 -25.71 -42.60 16.64
C GLY A 823 -24.84 -41.55 17.31
N SER A 824 -24.06 -40.79 16.53
CA SER A 824 -23.11 -39.79 17.05
C SER A 824 -23.82 -38.49 17.43
N GLU A 825 -24.04 -38.26 18.72
CA GLU A 825 -24.66 -37.03 19.23
C GLU A 825 -23.66 -35.85 19.28
N GLU A 826 -22.36 -36.10 19.49
CA GLU A 826 -21.45 -35.08 20.03
C GLU A 826 -20.58 -34.32 19.02
N ARG A 827 -20.70 -34.54 17.71
CA ARG A 827 -19.94 -33.75 16.70
C ARG A 827 -20.52 -32.35 16.48
N ARG A 828 -20.39 -31.51 17.52
CA ARG A 828 -20.73 -30.08 17.55
C ARG A 828 -20.11 -29.30 16.40
N THR A 829 -20.90 -29.12 15.36
CA THR A 829 -20.92 -27.89 14.54
C THR A 829 -22.05 -26.99 15.05
N PRO A 830 -21.92 -25.66 14.95
CA PRO A 830 -23.01 -24.74 15.28
C PRO A 830 -24.28 -25.01 14.45
#